data_AF-A0A1Y5IGB2-F1
#
_entry.id   AF-A0A1Y5IGB2-F1
#
_cell.length_a   1.000
_cell.length_b   1.000
_cell.length_c   1.000
_cell.angle_alpha   90.00
_cell.angle_beta   90.00
_cell.angle_gamma   90.00
#
_symmetry.space_group_name_H-M   'P 1'
#
loop_
_entity.id
_entity.type
_entity.pdbx_description
1 polymer ?
#
loop_
_entity_poly.entity_id
_entity_poly.type
_entity_poly.pdbx_seq_one_letter_code
_entity_poly.pdbx_strand_id
1 'polypeptide(L)'
;MWACAKLATRLDESGKESDDDFVKLTARAMQALMRRMVEFESGIVDARGASGTLWAAATCGRTRCGNELDDVAMRRAVNDAATRLTSYASKANGQDAANALWGAAKLRKTLDETCATTLANALAESADAKMEEISIALWAFGTFAGDGWKGAVSASVPLVRRAKDMAKKRPKDWSAQAIANAAWACGKLATSDPNHNLSDAKSLVGALLKIAKDTKNLSAQGFAHVLQAAGAVVLDDRLLPDCAKFTYEGLRSRSAQITGADLACVSETTEILRLHTSISHGEKLLAEIKGAIERGLNAFDWQTIGRLDVIVDGIFGTSVASTLHEALRKRGLAACEDVNASRMDTERGSADALLAQSIAAPVDEASSAALVVDDGHRLVTKRLRRIGWSVTNWQRFSRGEHSKGTCWPELPPNGDFFAAAVVRLPPTKASLAMVLHAVAASVRFGAPVWIHGAVTEGLRAVIPDLPTGLFERARLTMRDAEHGVVLCHRSSTQPDKKGKELKKWREKKTLDLSDVVGKTSAVSWISYPGLFAGGGLDVMTDLLLRRVLPTLNKKSKLSVLDYCSGNGVIASAVRLVAKNDKNSSFDLILSNPPVHLGLQVDFLTLRDFLSGAGARLAPDGVAYFVAQRYVPCAALAGDDLNLPKLNEKMNSENESELSVSYNQDGACFACARSNAREGGFTVYNVSPFRETFGRRFRDGGVGTTEMLFRCNILALVGGGREPKFSPNKVMIWDDHQGRCIGELVFKVPVRGVRLRRDKVVVALAHKIFVYNFSDLRLEQQMDTATNESGLCVISPTTERTVLACPGLNKGQVRVELFDLGTTKFIAAHETALACLGLSADGSLLATASEKGTLIRVFDTHTASLLHEFRRGSDRARVYSLAFSPKKNLLGATSDKGTVHVFKIPDRPSASSTSATASPAPASRPNGTASPATDFAKRFLPKYFTAETRSRAQYRLPSAARSLVTFPAADPDTCVVVSDSGEYSRLVFDLDRGGEMSLVERHDFSAAAPARA
;
A
#
# COMPACT_ATOMS: atom_id res chain seq x y z
N MET A 1 16.85 33.75 -21.28
CA MET A 1 16.26 32.37 -21.23
C MET A 1 14.74 32.40 -21.19
N TRP A 2 14.10 33.12 -20.25
CA TRP A 2 12.63 33.23 -20.18
C TRP A 2 11.97 33.60 -21.51
N ALA A 3 12.50 34.62 -22.21
CA ALA A 3 11.98 35.04 -23.52
C ALA A 3 12.06 33.92 -24.58
N CYS A 4 13.18 33.20 -24.66
CA CYS A 4 13.33 32.05 -25.56
C CYS A 4 12.31 30.95 -25.26
N ALA A 5 12.06 30.65 -23.99
CA ALA A 5 11.06 29.65 -23.60
C ALA A 5 9.62 30.07 -23.97
N LYS A 6 9.29 31.36 -23.82
CA LYS A 6 7.99 31.90 -24.25
C LYS A 6 7.82 31.89 -25.77
N LEU A 7 8.87 32.26 -26.51
CA LEU A 7 8.88 32.19 -27.96
C LEU A 7 8.72 30.75 -28.44
N ALA A 8 9.46 29.80 -27.85
CA ALA A 8 9.33 28.38 -28.15
C ALA A 8 7.90 27.86 -27.94
N THR A 9 7.22 28.31 -26.89
CA THR A 9 5.81 27.94 -26.64
C THR A 9 4.90 28.45 -27.76
N ARG A 10 5.06 29.71 -28.20
CA ARG A 10 4.25 30.29 -29.28
C ARG A 10 4.50 29.62 -30.64
N LEU A 11 5.76 29.27 -30.91
CA LEU A 11 6.13 28.53 -32.13
C LEU A 11 5.53 27.12 -32.09
N ASP A 12 5.44 26.49 -30.93
CA ASP A 12 4.80 25.19 -30.78
C ASP A 12 3.29 25.29 -31.04
N GLU A 13 2.63 26.27 -30.44
CA GLU A 13 1.20 26.56 -30.60
C GLU A 13 0.82 26.88 -32.06
N SER A 14 1.72 27.48 -32.86
CA SER A 14 1.43 27.79 -34.26
C SER A 14 1.34 26.53 -35.13
N GLY A 15 2.14 25.51 -34.83
CA GLY A 15 2.23 24.25 -35.58
C GLY A 15 2.66 24.39 -37.05
N LYS A 16 3.00 25.60 -37.54
CA LYS A 16 3.30 25.83 -38.96
C LYS A 16 4.71 25.34 -39.31
N GLU A 17 4.84 24.69 -40.46
CA GLU A 17 6.14 24.29 -41.02
C GLU A 17 6.99 25.50 -41.43
N SER A 18 6.37 26.61 -41.82
CA SER A 18 7.07 27.87 -42.16
C SER A 18 7.91 28.44 -41.01
N ASP A 19 7.67 27.98 -39.78
CA ASP A 19 8.30 28.49 -38.58
C ASP A 19 9.58 27.69 -38.20
N ASP A 20 9.94 26.66 -38.96
CA ASP A 20 11.04 25.73 -38.63
C ASP A 20 12.40 26.42 -38.47
N ASP A 21 12.69 27.45 -39.26
CA ASP A 21 13.93 28.22 -39.11
C ASP A 21 13.94 29.03 -37.80
N PHE A 22 12.78 29.57 -37.39
CA PHE A 22 12.63 30.23 -36.10
C PHE A 22 12.70 29.24 -34.94
N VAL A 23 12.20 28.02 -35.11
CA VAL A 23 12.34 26.92 -34.14
C VAL A 23 13.81 26.61 -33.90
N LYS A 24 14.59 26.40 -34.97
CA LYS A 24 16.04 26.13 -34.91
C LYS A 24 16.82 27.31 -34.30
N LEU A 25 16.50 28.54 -34.70
CA LEU A 25 17.17 29.73 -34.18
C LEU A 25 16.90 29.92 -32.68
N THR A 26 15.65 29.74 -32.26
CA THR A 26 15.25 29.83 -30.85
C THR A 26 15.93 28.76 -30.01
N ALA A 27 16.02 27.53 -30.51
CA ALA A 27 16.75 26.44 -29.86
C ALA A 27 18.25 26.75 -29.71
N ARG A 28 18.92 27.22 -30.77
CA ARG A 28 20.34 27.62 -30.72
C ARG A 28 20.58 28.75 -29.71
N ALA A 29 19.70 29.75 -29.67
CA ALA A 29 19.79 30.85 -28.70
C ALA A 29 19.63 30.34 -27.26
N MET A 30 18.64 29.47 -27.01
CA MET A 30 18.46 28.84 -25.71
C MET A 30 19.69 28.01 -25.31
N GLN A 31 20.25 27.22 -26.22
CA GLN A 31 21.42 26.38 -25.98
C GLN A 31 22.68 27.22 -25.65
N ALA A 32 22.88 28.34 -26.35
CA ALA A 32 23.97 29.27 -26.06
C ALA A 32 23.84 29.87 -24.66
N LEU A 33 22.62 30.28 -24.28
CA LEU A 33 22.34 30.78 -22.93
C LEU A 33 22.55 29.72 -21.85
N MET A 34 22.13 28.47 -22.09
CA MET A 34 22.36 27.35 -21.16
C MET A 34 23.84 27.08 -20.94
N ARG A 35 24.66 27.09 -22.00
CA ARG A 35 26.12 26.97 -21.86
C ARG A 35 26.69 28.11 -21.02
N ARG A 36 26.29 29.34 -21.32
CA ARG A 36 26.77 30.52 -20.61
C ARG A 36 26.40 30.52 -19.13
N MET A 37 25.21 30.01 -18.78
CA MET A 37 24.78 29.87 -17.38
C MET A 37 25.72 28.99 -16.56
N VAL A 38 26.21 27.89 -17.14
CA VAL A 38 27.14 26.96 -16.47
C VAL A 38 28.54 27.57 -16.31
N GLU A 39 28.95 28.45 -17.22
CA GLU A 39 30.25 29.12 -17.20
C GLU A 39 30.35 30.24 -16.14
N PHE A 40 29.23 30.78 -15.66
CA PHE A 40 29.27 31.84 -14.65
C PHE A 40 29.81 31.34 -13.32
N GLU A 41 30.68 32.13 -12.69
CA GLU A 41 31.24 31.85 -11.36
C GLU A 41 30.14 31.70 -10.30
N SER A 42 30.45 30.96 -9.23
CA SER A 42 29.59 30.81 -8.06
C SER A 42 29.37 32.17 -7.39
N GLY A 43 28.13 32.68 -7.39
CA GLY A 43 27.77 33.98 -6.80
C GLY A 43 27.16 34.98 -7.79
N ILE A 44 27.39 34.81 -9.10
CA ILE A 44 26.77 35.67 -10.14
C ILE A 44 25.31 35.25 -10.38
N VAL A 45 25.05 33.94 -10.40
CA VAL A 45 23.71 33.38 -10.59
C VAL A 45 23.04 33.23 -9.22
N ASP A 46 22.07 34.11 -8.96
CA ASP A 46 21.24 34.10 -7.76
C ASP A 46 20.05 33.10 -7.86
N ALA A 47 19.18 33.10 -6.84
CA ALA A 47 18.00 32.25 -6.81
C ALA A 47 17.06 32.47 -8.01
N ARG A 48 16.96 33.71 -8.50
CA ARG A 48 16.14 34.06 -9.67
C ARG A 48 16.74 33.52 -10.97
N GLY A 49 18.05 33.64 -11.15
CA GLY A 49 18.76 33.10 -12.31
C GLY A 49 18.68 31.57 -12.36
N ALA A 50 18.86 30.90 -11.22
CA ALA A 50 18.78 29.45 -11.14
C ALA A 50 17.35 28.91 -11.33
N SER A 51 16.35 29.50 -10.66
CA SER A 51 14.94 29.15 -10.83
C SER A 51 14.43 29.40 -12.26
N GLY A 52 14.80 30.53 -12.85
CA GLY A 52 14.47 30.88 -14.22
C GLY A 52 15.09 29.93 -15.25
N THR A 53 16.27 29.38 -14.95
CA THR A 53 16.94 28.36 -15.78
C THR A 53 16.15 27.05 -15.78
N LEU A 54 15.77 26.55 -14.59
CA LEU A 54 14.94 25.34 -14.47
C LEU A 54 13.60 25.51 -15.20
N TRP A 55 12.91 26.63 -14.96
CA TRP A 55 11.62 26.91 -15.60
C TRP A 55 11.74 27.02 -17.13
N ALA A 56 12.75 27.72 -17.64
CA ALA A 56 12.96 27.90 -19.07
C ALA A 56 13.31 26.58 -19.76
N ALA A 57 14.18 25.76 -19.14
CA ALA A 57 14.51 24.42 -19.62
C ALA A 57 13.26 23.53 -19.67
N ALA A 58 12.47 23.49 -18.58
CA ALA A 58 11.24 22.72 -18.49
C ALA A 58 10.19 23.11 -19.54
N THR A 59 10.09 24.42 -19.82
CA THR A 59 9.11 24.96 -20.76
C THR A 59 9.54 24.74 -22.20
N CYS A 60 10.81 25.02 -22.53
CA CYS A 60 11.34 24.86 -23.88
C CYS A 60 11.44 23.38 -24.28
N GLY A 61 11.83 22.50 -23.36
CA GLY A 61 12.02 21.07 -23.63
C GLY A 61 10.76 20.30 -24.06
N ARG A 62 9.56 20.88 -23.91
CA ARG A 62 8.28 20.27 -24.34
C ARG A 62 7.77 20.76 -25.69
N THR A 63 8.56 21.58 -26.38
CA THR A 63 8.17 22.19 -27.66
C THR A 63 9.01 21.61 -28.80
N ARG A 64 8.65 21.90 -30.05
CA ARG A 64 9.50 21.64 -31.23
C ARG A 64 10.94 22.17 -31.05
N CYS A 65 11.14 23.31 -30.38
CA CYS A 65 12.48 23.82 -30.08
C CYS A 65 13.28 22.89 -29.15
N GLY A 66 12.61 22.17 -28.25
CA GLY A 66 13.23 21.22 -27.35
C GLY A 66 13.91 20.06 -28.09
N ASN A 67 13.34 19.62 -29.22
CA ASN A 67 13.89 18.54 -30.05
C ASN A 67 15.22 18.92 -30.73
N GLU A 68 15.48 20.22 -30.88
CA GLU A 68 16.69 20.78 -31.49
C GLU A 68 17.77 21.13 -30.44
N LEU A 69 17.46 21.01 -29.14
CA LEU A 69 18.42 21.29 -28.08
C LEU A 69 19.41 20.12 -27.93
N ASP A 70 20.67 20.47 -27.66
CA ASP A 70 21.64 19.49 -27.19
C ASP A 70 21.30 19.02 -25.77
N ASP A 71 20.96 17.75 -25.68
CA ASP A 71 20.63 17.02 -24.45
C ASP A 71 21.71 17.17 -23.37
N VAL A 72 22.99 17.22 -23.76
CA VAL A 72 24.10 17.33 -22.81
C VAL A 72 24.15 18.73 -22.19
N ALA A 73 24.09 19.78 -23.01
CA ALA A 73 24.05 21.17 -22.54
C ALA A 73 22.84 21.43 -21.64
N MET A 74 21.67 20.92 -22.02
CA MET A 74 20.45 21.06 -21.22
C MET A 74 20.58 20.39 -19.85
N ARG A 75 21.05 19.14 -19.79
CA ARG A 75 21.26 18.42 -18.52
C ARG A 75 22.29 19.10 -17.63
N ARG A 76 23.40 19.60 -18.20
CA ARG A 76 24.42 20.35 -17.44
C ARG A 76 23.84 21.61 -16.81
N ALA A 77 23.12 22.43 -17.58
CA ALA A 77 22.51 23.66 -17.09
C ALA A 77 21.44 23.38 -16.01
N VAL A 78 20.61 22.35 -16.19
CA VAL A 78 19.60 21.94 -15.20
C VAL A 78 20.24 21.45 -13.91
N ASN A 79 21.31 20.64 -14.00
CA ASN A 79 22.03 20.15 -12.83
C ASN A 79 22.71 21.29 -12.07
N ASP A 80 23.43 22.16 -12.78
CA ASP A 80 24.10 23.32 -12.18
C ASP A 80 23.09 24.26 -11.51
N ALA A 81 21.97 24.57 -12.15
CA ALA A 81 20.91 25.39 -11.57
C ALA A 81 20.30 24.76 -10.30
N ALA A 82 20.06 23.44 -10.30
CA ALA A 82 19.56 22.73 -9.12
C ALA A 82 20.59 22.76 -7.97
N THR A 83 21.88 22.59 -8.27
CA THR A 83 22.96 22.68 -7.26
C THR A 83 23.07 24.08 -6.67
N ARG A 84 22.98 25.14 -7.50
CA ARG A 84 23.01 26.53 -7.03
C ARG A 84 21.82 26.86 -6.13
N LEU A 85 20.63 26.33 -6.44
CA LEU A 85 19.45 26.53 -5.60
C LEU A 85 19.63 25.96 -4.18
N THR A 86 20.40 24.89 -3.98
CA THR A 86 20.70 24.39 -2.63
C THR A 86 21.37 25.47 -1.77
N SER A 87 22.19 26.33 -2.36
CA SER A 87 22.91 27.41 -1.65
C SER A 87 22.12 28.71 -1.53
N TYR A 88 21.15 28.96 -2.42
CA TYR A 88 20.45 30.25 -2.52
C TYR A 88 18.95 30.19 -2.31
N ALA A 89 18.36 29.02 -2.03
CA ALA A 89 16.91 28.85 -1.83
C ALA A 89 16.33 29.81 -0.78
N SER A 90 17.06 30.12 0.28
CA SER A 90 16.64 31.06 1.33
C SER A 90 16.51 32.51 0.86
N LYS A 91 17.10 32.85 -0.29
CA LYS A 91 17.03 34.18 -0.92
C LYS A 91 15.98 34.25 -2.04
N ALA A 92 15.28 33.15 -2.33
CA ALA A 92 14.24 33.13 -3.36
C ALA A 92 13.01 33.91 -2.89
N ASN A 93 12.44 34.74 -3.76
CA ASN A 93 11.08 35.26 -3.54
C ASN A 93 10.04 34.18 -3.92
N GLY A 94 8.75 34.45 -3.68
CA GLY A 94 7.68 33.50 -3.97
C GLY A 94 7.63 33.04 -5.44
N GLN A 95 7.79 33.96 -6.38
CA GLN A 95 7.77 33.64 -7.82
C GLN A 95 8.97 32.77 -8.24
N ASP A 96 10.16 33.03 -7.70
CA ASP A 96 11.36 32.24 -7.92
C ASP A 96 11.19 30.82 -7.36
N ALA A 97 10.64 30.70 -6.15
CA ALA A 97 10.35 29.43 -5.51
C ALA A 97 9.35 28.60 -6.29
N ALA A 98 8.23 29.19 -6.73
CA ALA A 98 7.24 28.51 -7.56
C ALA A 98 7.84 28.02 -8.90
N ASN A 99 8.65 28.86 -9.56
CA ASN A 99 9.31 28.51 -10.82
C ASN A 99 10.34 27.40 -10.65
N ALA A 100 11.13 27.43 -9.58
CA ALA A 100 12.12 26.40 -9.28
C ALA A 100 11.46 25.05 -9.03
N LEU A 101 10.46 25.00 -8.14
CA LEU A 101 9.74 23.78 -7.78
C LEU A 101 9.06 23.17 -9.02
N TRP A 102 8.33 23.98 -9.79
CA TRP A 102 7.63 23.48 -10.97
C TRP A 102 8.56 23.10 -12.12
N GLY A 103 9.61 23.88 -12.36
CA GLY A 103 10.63 23.57 -13.35
C GLY A 103 11.29 22.22 -13.04
N ALA A 104 11.66 22.00 -11.78
CA ALA A 104 12.21 20.72 -11.32
C ALA A 104 11.23 19.56 -11.50
N ALA A 105 9.96 19.71 -11.11
CA ALA A 105 8.93 18.68 -11.29
C ALA A 105 8.73 18.31 -12.76
N LYS A 106 8.58 19.30 -13.65
CA LYS A 106 8.41 19.06 -15.09
C LYS A 106 9.59 18.35 -15.74
N LEU A 107 10.80 18.63 -15.27
CA LEU A 107 12.04 18.01 -15.74
C LEU A 107 12.33 16.66 -15.06
N ARG A 108 11.48 16.24 -14.11
CA ARG A 108 11.75 15.11 -13.19
C ARG A 108 13.12 15.23 -12.52
N LYS A 109 13.53 16.46 -12.22
CA LYS A 109 14.79 16.76 -11.55
C LYS A 109 14.58 16.73 -10.04
N THR A 110 15.26 15.80 -9.38
CA THR A 110 15.31 15.76 -7.92
C THR A 110 16.05 16.99 -7.38
N LEU A 111 15.37 17.74 -6.52
CA LEU A 111 15.98 18.77 -5.68
C LEU A 111 16.39 18.15 -4.35
N ASP A 112 17.38 18.77 -3.69
CA ASP A 112 17.66 18.45 -2.29
C ASP A 112 16.42 18.72 -1.41
N GLU A 113 16.16 17.86 -0.43
CA GLU A 113 14.96 17.94 0.42
C GLU A 113 14.94 19.23 1.25
N THR A 114 16.10 19.67 1.73
CA THR A 114 16.23 20.95 2.45
C THR A 114 15.95 22.10 1.50
N CYS A 115 16.53 22.07 0.29
CA CYS A 115 16.29 23.07 -0.74
C CYS A 115 14.79 23.21 -1.07
N ALA A 116 14.11 22.10 -1.38
CA ALA A 116 12.69 22.11 -1.71
C ALA A 116 11.83 22.62 -0.55
N THR A 117 12.14 22.23 0.70
CA THR A 117 11.45 22.70 1.90
C THR A 117 11.67 24.20 2.13
N THR A 118 12.89 24.70 1.93
CA THR A 118 13.20 26.14 2.04
C THR A 118 12.44 26.94 0.99
N LEU A 119 12.35 26.48 -0.26
CA LEU A 119 11.56 27.13 -1.31
C LEU A 119 10.06 27.14 -0.96
N ALA A 120 9.54 26.04 -0.40
CA ALA A 120 8.16 25.96 0.05
C ALA A 120 7.85 26.98 1.16
N ASN A 121 8.75 27.11 2.15
CA ASN A 121 8.62 28.11 3.22
C ASN A 121 8.70 29.54 2.67
N ALA A 122 9.69 29.85 1.83
CA ALA A 122 9.86 31.17 1.25
C ALA A 122 8.60 31.64 0.48
N LEU A 123 7.97 30.74 -0.27
CA LEU A 123 6.71 31.03 -0.95
C LEU A 123 5.52 31.10 0.01
N ALA A 124 5.44 30.22 1.00
CA ALA A 124 4.34 30.22 1.98
C ALA A 124 4.32 31.49 2.85
N GLU A 125 5.49 32.03 3.18
CA GLU A 125 5.69 33.22 4.01
C GLU A 125 5.61 34.53 3.20
N SER A 126 5.67 34.47 1.88
CA SER A 126 5.59 35.65 1.02
C SER A 126 4.23 36.36 1.15
N ALA A 127 4.29 37.64 1.51
CA ALA A 127 3.11 38.49 1.65
C ALA A 127 2.36 38.66 0.31
N ASP A 128 3.12 38.76 -0.78
CA ASP A 128 2.61 39.00 -2.14
C ASP A 128 2.36 37.73 -2.96
N ALA A 129 2.44 36.55 -2.33
CA ALA A 129 2.23 35.27 -3.00
C ALA A 129 0.87 35.22 -3.72
N LYS A 130 0.89 34.86 -5.01
CA LYS A 130 -0.33 34.68 -5.81
C LYS A 130 -0.90 33.27 -5.68
N MET A 131 -2.22 33.12 -5.88
CA MET A 131 -2.88 31.81 -5.85
C MET A 131 -2.28 30.87 -6.91
N GLU A 132 -1.96 31.41 -8.07
CA GLU A 132 -1.32 30.71 -9.18
C GLU A 132 0.04 30.13 -8.77
N GLU A 133 0.88 30.92 -8.11
CA GLU A 133 2.21 30.51 -7.64
C GLU A 133 2.12 29.39 -6.60
N ILE A 134 1.25 29.57 -5.59
CA ILE A 134 0.99 28.58 -4.54
C ILE A 134 0.47 27.26 -5.14
N SER A 135 -0.53 27.35 -6.04
CA SER A 135 -1.15 26.17 -6.65
C SER A 135 -0.18 25.39 -7.55
N ILE A 136 0.69 26.10 -8.29
CA ILE A 136 1.73 25.49 -9.14
C ILE A 136 2.82 24.83 -8.28
N ALA A 137 3.23 25.45 -7.18
CA ALA A 137 4.18 24.86 -6.24
C ALA A 137 3.60 23.61 -5.56
N LEU A 138 2.33 23.65 -5.14
CA LEU A 138 1.62 22.46 -4.65
C LEU A 138 1.57 21.36 -5.71
N TRP A 139 1.28 21.72 -6.97
CA TRP A 139 1.29 20.77 -8.07
C TRP A 139 2.66 20.11 -8.27
N ALA A 140 3.75 20.88 -8.12
CA ALA A 140 5.10 20.33 -8.14
C ALA A 140 5.29 19.28 -7.03
N PHE A 141 4.88 19.56 -5.80
CA PHE A 141 4.95 18.59 -4.69
C PHE A 141 4.07 17.36 -4.91
N GLY A 142 2.85 17.52 -5.45
CA GLY A 142 2.02 16.38 -5.83
C GLY A 142 2.67 15.52 -6.92
N THR A 143 3.39 16.14 -7.85
CA THR A 143 4.14 15.43 -8.90
C THR A 143 5.33 14.67 -8.29
N PHE A 144 6.10 15.32 -7.43
CA PHE A 144 7.21 14.66 -6.73
C PHE A 144 6.76 13.48 -5.87
N ALA A 145 5.64 13.63 -5.16
CA ALA A 145 5.05 12.57 -4.36
C ALA A 145 4.57 11.39 -5.25
N GLY A 146 4.04 11.70 -6.43
CA GLY A 146 3.66 10.72 -7.45
C GLY A 146 4.87 9.99 -8.07
N ASP A 147 5.99 10.67 -8.22
CA ASP A 147 7.28 10.09 -8.65
C ASP A 147 7.99 9.32 -7.52
N GLY A 148 7.39 9.21 -6.33
CA GLY A 148 7.86 8.38 -5.23
C GLY A 148 8.77 9.08 -4.21
N TRP A 149 8.92 10.41 -4.27
CA TRP A 149 9.65 11.15 -3.23
C TRP A 149 8.81 11.25 -1.95
N LYS A 150 9.14 10.40 -0.95
CA LYS A 150 8.39 10.32 0.32
C LYS A 150 8.37 11.62 1.12
N GLY A 151 9.47 12.40 1.09
CA GLY A 151 9.57 13.69 1.80
C GLY A 151 8.73 14.82 1.20
N ALA A 152 8.14 14.62 0.01
CA ALA A 152 7.31 15.64 -0.64
C ALA A 152 6.08 16.03 0.20
N VAL A 153 5.49 15.08 0.92
CA VAL A 153 4.31 15.34 1.77
C VAL A 153 4.66 16.31 2.89
N SER A 154 5.71 16.00 3.68
CA SER A 154 6.18 16.86 4.77
C SER A 154 6.66 18.23 4.29
N ALA A 155 7.41 18.28 3.19
CA ALA A 155 7.93 19.53 2.63
C ALA A 155 6.80 20.47 2.11
N SER A 156 5.66 19.92 1.70
CA SER A 156 4.53 20.69 1.17
C SER A 156 3.63 21.34 2.24
N VAL A 157 3.71 20.90 3.50
CA VAL A 157 2.81 21.33 4.59
C VAL A 157 2.67 22.86 4.72
N PRO A 158 3.75 23.66 4.67
CA PRO A 158 3.66 25.13 4.75
C PRO A 158 2.78 25.72 3.64
N LEU A 159 2.92 25.21 2.41
CA LEU A 159 2.13 25.65 1.26
C LEU A 159 0.67 25.23 1.38
N VAL A 160 0.39 24.01 1.87
CA VAL A 160 -1.00 23.54 2.09
C VAL A 160 -1.69 24.43 3.13
N ARG A 161 -1.00 24.81 4.21
CA ARG A 161 -1.52 25.74 5.22
C ARG A 161 -1.78 27.12 4.65
N ARG A 162 -0.83 27.67 3.88
CA ARG A 162 -0.98 28.97 3.24
C ARG A 162 -2.15 28.98 2.25
N ALA A 163 -2.24 27.98 1.39
CA ALA A 163 -3.35 27.80 0.45
C ALA A 163 -4.69 27.68 1.16
N LYS A 164 -4.77 26.91 2.25
CA LYS A 164 -5.98 26.76 3.08
C LYS A 164 -6.45 28.12 3.60
N ASP A 165 -5.55 28.92 4.14
CA ASP A 165 -5.89 30.24 4.68
C ASP A 165 -6.31 31.21 3.59
N MET A 166 -5.63 31.16 2.44
CA MET A 166 -5.97 31.95 1.26
C MET A 166 -7.34 31.58 0.68
N ALA A 167 -7.67 30.30 0.57
CA ALA A 167 -8.98 29.84 0.12
C ALA A 167 -10.12 30.29 1.04
N LYS A 168 -9.88 30.36 2.35
CA LYS A 168 -10.86 30.87 3.32
C LYS A 168 -11.01 32.39 3.29
N LYS A 169 -9.90 33.14 3.20
CA LYS A 169 -9.91 34.61 3.33
C LYS A 169 -10.19 35.33 2.00
N ARG A 170 -9.77 34.75 0.88
CA ARG A 170 -9.81 35.38 -0.46
C ARG A 170 -10.38 34.42 -1.52
N PRO A 171 -11.59 33.88 -1.33
CA PRO A 171 -12.15 32.83 -2.21
C PRO A 171 -12.34 33.28 -3.67
N LYS A 172 -12.60 34.58 -3.91
CA LYS A 172 -12.82 35.13 -5.25
C LYS A 172 -11.55 35.25 -6.11
N ASP A 173 -10.39 35.17 -5.49
CA ASP A 173 -9.10 35.37 -6.16
C ASP A 173 -8.56 34.05 -6.77
N TRP A 174 -9.25 32.93 -6.53
CA TRP A 174 -8.87 31.63 -7.06
C TRP A 174 -9.36 31.47 -8.50
N SER A 175 -8.42 31.36 -9.44
CA SER A 175 -8.72 30.98 -10.81
C SER A 175 -9.09 29.49 -10.92
N ALA A 176 -9.88 29.13 -11.95
CA ALA A 176 -10.26 27.74 -12.22
C ALA A 176 -9.04 26.79 -12.30
N GLN A 177 -7.94 27.26 -12.89
CA GLN A 177 -6.69 26.50 -12.98
C GLN A 177 -6.02 26.32 -11.62
N ALA A 178 -5.98 27.37 -10.79
CA ALA A 178 -5.39 27.29 -9.45
C ALA A 178 -6.14 26.30 -8.55
N ILE A 179 -7.49 26.29 -8.63
CA ILE A 179 -8.34 25.33 -7.92
C ILE A 179 -7.99 23.90 -8.35
N ALA A 180 -7.96 23.64 -9.66
CA ALA A 180 -7.67 22.32 -10.21
C ALA A 180 -6.28 21.82 -9.80
N ASN A 181 -5.26 22.68 -9.87
CA ASN A 181 -3.88 22.35 -9.51
C ASN A 181 -3.74 22.02 -8.02
N ALA A 182 -4.28 22.88 -7.15
CA ALA A 182 -4.20 22.68 -5.70
C ALA A 182 -5.00 21.45 -5.24
N ALA A 183 -6.18 21.23 -5.81
CA ALA A 183 -6.98 20.04 -5.51
C ALA A 183 -6.23 18.76 -5.92
N TRP A 184 -5.75 18.68 -7.17
CA TRP A 184 -4.99 17.53 -7.65
C TRP A 184 -3.77 17.24 -6.77
N ALA A 185 -3.02 18.28 -6.41
CA ALA A 185 -1.87 18.19 -5.52
C ALA A 185 -2.25 17.59 -4.17
N CYS A 186 -3.29 18.11 -3.51
CA CYS A 186 -3.74 17.59 -2.22
C CYS A 186 -4.20 16.12 -2.33
N GLY A 187 -4.90 15.76 -3.41
CA GLY A 187 -5.29 14.38 -3.65
C GLY A 187 -4.08 13.45 -3.77
N LYS A 188 -3.07 13.85 -4.55
CA LYS A 188 -1.82 13.08 -4.71
C LYS A 188 -1.05 12.95 -3.40
N LEU A 189 -0.81 14.05 -2.71
CA LEU A 189 -0.11 14.07 -1.41
C LEU A 189 -0.82 13.17 -0.38
N ALA A 190 -2.15 13.18 -0.35
CA ALA A 190 -2.95 12.34 0.54
C ALA A 190 -2.77 10.84 0.26
N THR A 191 -2.67 10.45 -1.01
CA THR A 191 -2.47 9.04 -1.40
C THR A 191 -1.03 8.56 -1.30
N SER A 192 -0.04 9.48 -1.30
CA SER A 192 1.38 9.13 -1.31
C SER A 192 1.94 8.74 0.06
N ASP A 193 1.41 9.27 1.16
CA ASP A 193 1.73 8.82 2.53
C ASP A 193 0.46 8.76 3.41
N PRO A 194 -0.15 7.57 3.55
CA PRO A 194 -1.38 7.42 4.33
C PRO A 194 -1.20 7.62 5.84
N ASN A 195 0.05 7.70 6.34
CA ASN A 195 0.32 7.95 7.76
C ASN A 195 0.44 9.45 8.08
N HIS A 196 0.49 10.32 7.07
CA HIS A 196 0.66 11.75 7.29
C HIS A 196 -0.66 12.41 7.73
N ASN A 197 -0.58 13.45 8.57
CA ASN A 197 -1.77 14.18 9.01
C ASN A 197 -2.37 15.00 7.85
N LEU A 198 -3.56 14.59 7.40
CA LEU A 198 -4.26 15.22 6.28
C LEU A 198 -5.23 16.35 6.68
N SER A 199 -5.26 16.79 7.94
CA SER A 199 -6.24 17.79 8.43
C SER A 199 -6.19 19.12 7.65
N ASP A 200 -4.99 19.62 7.34
CA ASP A 200 -4.81 20.85 6.55
C ASP A 200 -5.25 20.65 5.10
N ALA A 201 -4.89 19.51 4.49
CA ALA A 201 -5.29 19.15 3.12
C ALA A 201 -6.82 18.96 3.01
N LYS A 202 -7.44 18.24 3.95
CA LYS A 202 -8.91 18.10 4.06
C LYS A 202 -9.60 19.47 4.14
N SER A 203 -9.07 20.37 4.97
CA SER A 203 -9.61 21.71 5.14
C SER A 203 -9.48 22.56 3.87
N LEU A 204 -8.35 22.46 3.17
CA LEU A 204 -8.13 23.15 1.90
C LEU A 204 -9.09 22.61 0.83
N VAL A 205 -9.16 21.29 0.63
CA VAL A 205 -10.06 20.67 -0.36
C VAL A 205 -11.52 21.04 -0.08
N GLY A 206 -11.95 21.05 1.20
CA GLY A 206 -13.29 21.50 1.56
C GLY A 206 -13.57 22.97 1.23
N ALA A 207 -12.57 23.86 1.36
CA ALA A 207 -12.69 25.24 0.91
C ALA A 207 -12.72 25.35 -0.62
N LEU A 208 -11.84 24.63 -1.32
CA LEU A 208 -11.78 24.60 -2.78
C LEU A 208 -13.07 24.07 -3.40
N LEU A 209 -13.70 23.04 -2.81
CA LEU A 209 -15.00 22.53 -3.27
C LEU A 209 -16.07 23.63 -3.26
N LYS A 210 -16.11 24.46 -2.21
CA LYS A 210 -17.07 25.58 -2.11
C LYS A 210 -16.79 26.63 -3.18
N ILE A 211 -15.52 26.98 -3.39
CA ILE A 211 -15.12 27.95 -4.43
C ILE A 211 -15.45 27.40 -5.83
N ALA A 212 -15.15 26.12 -6.07
CA ALA A 212 -15.33 25.45 -7.36
C ALA A 212 -16.79 25.44 -7.84
N LYS A 213 -17.75 25.37 -6.91
CA LYS A 213 -19.20 25.43 -7.23
C LYS A 213 -19.59 26.71 -7.96
N ASP A 214 -19.03 27.83 -7.52
CA ASP A 214 -19.37 29.16 -8.04
C ASP A 214 -18.40 29.62 -9.15
N THR A 215 -17.37 28.82 -9.44
CA THR A 215 -16.33 29.17 -10.41
C THR A 215 -16.80 28.88 -11.83
N LYS A 216 -16.97 29.95 -12.61
CA LYS A 216 -17.19 29.87 -14.06
C LYS A 216 -15.93 29.31 -14.75
N ASN A 217 -16.11 28.56 -15.83
CA ASN A 217 -15.04 28.02 -16.68
C ASN A 217 -14.11 26.98 -16.02
N LEU A 218 -14.54 26.29 -14.95
CA LEU A 218 -13.83 25.10 -14.48
C LEU A 218 -13.92 23.98 -15.52
N SER A 219 -12.77 23.54 -16.04
CA SER A 219 -12.67 22.48 -17.06
C SER A 219 -13.18 21.12 -16.55
N ALA A 220 -13.49 20.18 -17.45
CA ALA A 220 -13.88 18.82 -17.07
C ALA A 220 -12.82 18.12 -16.21
N GLN A 221 -11.55 18.26 -16.59
CA GLN A 221 -10.42 17.76 -15.81
C GLN A 221 -10.32 18.46 -14.44
N GLY A 222 -10.48 19.79 -14.38
CA GLY A 222 -10.46 20.53 -13.13
C GLY A 222 -11.57 20.13 -12.17
N PHE A 223 -12.77 19.89 -12.70
CA PHE A 223 -13.90 19.32 -11.97
C PHE A 223 -13.56 17.93 -11.40
N ALA A 224 -13.01 17.03 -12.22
CA ALA A 224 -12.60 15.70 -11.78
C ALA A 224 -11.49 15.74 -10.72
N HIS A 225 -10.52 16.65 -10.84
CA HIS A 225 -9.46 16.84 -9.85
C HIS A 225 -10.00 17.27 -8.48
N VAL A 226 -10.99 18.17 -8.43
CA VAL A 226 -11.64 18.58 -7.17
C VAL A 226 -12.32 17.39 -6.50
N LEU A 227 -13.03 16.56 -7.27
CA LEU A 227 -13.70 15.37 -6.76
C LEU A 227 -12.71 14.30 -6.30
N GLN A 228 -11.72 13.99 -7.14
CA GLN A 228 -10.66 13.05 -6.79
C GLN A 228 -9.95 13.46 -5.49
N ALA A 229 -9.67 14.76 -5.31
CA ALA A 229 -9.10 15.28 -4.08
C ALA A 229 -10.03 15.06 -2.88
N ALA A 230 -11.34 15.31 -3.04
CA ALA A 230 -12.34 15.09 -1.99
C ALA A 230 -12.40 13.61 -1.55
N GLY A 231 -12.33 12.68 -2.50
CA GLY A 231 -12.26 11.24 -2.23
C GLY A 231 -10.96 10.86 -1.52
N ALA A 232 -9.82 11.31 -2.05
CA ALA A 232 -8.48 10.99 -1.54
C ALA A 232 -8.26 11.48 -0.10
N VAL A 233 -8.73 12.69 0.23
CA VAL A 233 -8.62 13.21 1.60
C VAL A 233 -9.72 12.69 2.52
N VAL A 234 -10.72 11.96 2.00
CA VAL A 234 -11.96 11.60 2.71
C VAL A 234 -12.61 12.83 3.33
N LEU A 235 -13.33 13.58 2.49
CA LEU A 235 -13.97 14.85 2.84
C LEU A 235 -14.88 14.73 4.08
N ASP A 236 -15.00 15.81 4.84
CA ASP A 236 -15.88 15.87 6.02
C ASP A 236 -17.36 15.63 5.63
N ASP A 237 -18.04 14.81 6.43
CA ASP A 237 -19.45 14.44 6.23
C ASP A 237 -20.38 15.64 6.03
N ARG A 238 -20.10 16.76 6.68
CA ARG A 238 -20.89 18.00 6.58
C ARG A 238 -20.89 18.58 5.17
N LEU A 239 -19.89 18.24 4.35
CA LEU A 239 -19.75 18.70 2.97
C LEU A 239 -20.19 17.65 1.94
N LEU A 240 -20.63 16.45 2.36
CA LEU A 240 -21.09 15.41 1.42
C LEU A 240 -22.33 15.80 0.62
N PRO A 241 -23.36 16.45 1.19
CA PRO A 241 -24.50 16.93 0.39
C PRO A 241 -24.04 17.95 -0.67
N ASP A 242 -23.10 18.83 -0.28
CA ASP A 242 -22.52 19.82 -1.15
C ASP A 242 -21.71 19.18 -2.28
N CYS A 243 -20.91 18.15 -1.97
CA CYS A 243 -20.11 17.38 -2.90
C CYS A 243 -21.00 16.58 -3.87
N ALA A 244 -22.06 15.94 -3.38
CA ALA A 244 -23.03 15.21 -4.20
C ALA A 244 -23.71 16.14 -5.22
N LYS A 245 -24.13 17.33 -4.78
CA LYS A 245 -24.71 18.36 -5.66
C LYS A 245 -23.70 18.80 -6.74
N PHE A 246 -22.48 19.15 -6.32
CA PHE A 246 -21.40 19.54 -7.24
C PHE A 246 -21.10 18.46 -8.28
N THR A 247 -21.10 17.19 -7.85
CA THR A 247 -20.87 16.03 -8.72
C THR A 247 -21.98 15.90 -9.77
N TYR A 248 -23.24 15.92 -9.33
CA TYR A 248 -24.39 15.81 -10.23
C TYR A 248 -24.43 16.96 -11.26
N GLU A 249 -24.31 18.22 -10.81
CA GLU A 249 -24.33 19.38 -11.69
C GLU A 249 -23.14 19.37 -12.66
N GLY A 250 -21.96 18.98 -12.17
CA GLY A 250 -20.74 18.93 -12.96
C GLY A 250 -20.77 17.87 -14.05
N LEU A 251 -21.25 16.66 -13.75
CA LEU A 251 -21.44 15.60 -14.75
C LEU A 251 -22.44 16.02 -15.81
N ARG A 252 -23.59 16.58 -15.41
CA ARG A 252 -24.63 17.03 -16.33
C ARG A 252 -24.13 18.15 -17.26
N SER A 253 -23.46 19.16 -16.71
CA SER A 253 -23.05 20.34 -17.49
C SER A 253 -21.81 20.10 -18.35
N ARG A 254 -21.04 19.03 -18.10
CA ARG A 254 -19.77 18.71 -18.79
C ARG A 254 -19.80 17.35 -19.48
N SER A 255 -20.98 16.77 -19.66
CA SER A 255 -21.17 15.42 -20.20
C SER A 255 -20.49 15.18 -21.56
N ALA A 256 -20.35 16.22 -22.40
CA ALA A 256 -19.67 16.14 -23.69
C ALA A 256 -18.13 16.27 -23.62
N GLN A 257 -17.59 16.78 -22.51
CA GLN A 257 -16.16 17.08 -22.34
C GLN A 257 -15.47 16.13 -21.35
N ILE A 258 -16.24 15.37 -20.57
CA ILE A 258 -15.71 14.46 -19.57
C ILE A 258 -15.05 13.27 -20.25
N THR A 259 -13.78 13.03 -19.95
CA THR A 259 -13.07 11.85 -20.45
C THR A 259 -13.47 10.61 -19.68
N GLY A 260 -13.17 9.42 -20.21
CA GLY A 260 -13.34 8.16 -19.46
C GLY A 260 -12.58 8.17 -18.14
N ALA A 261 -11.33 8.66 -18.15
CA ALA A 261 -10.50 8.77 -16.95
C ALA A 261 -11.11 9.70 -15.89
N ASP A 262 -11.69 10.84 -16.32
CA ASP A 262 -12.39 11.76 -15.43
C ASP A 262 -13.64 11.10 -14.83
N LEU A 263 -14.46 10.42 -15.66
CA LEU A 263 -15.66 9.74 -15.20
C LEU A 263 -15.34 8.63 -14.18
N ALA A 264 -14.27 7.86 -14.41
CA ALA A 264 -13.80 6.85 -13.46
C ALA A 264 -13.40 7.48 -12.12
N CYS A 265 -12.65 8.60 -12.13
CA CYS A 265 -12.30 9.34 -10.91
C CYS A 265 -13.53 9.84 -10.15
N VAL A 266 -14.52 10.37 -10.87
CA VAL A 266 -15.78 10.88 -10.29
C VAL A 266 -16.60 9.75 -9.67
N SER A 267 -16.67 8.62 -10.36
CA SER A 267 -17.40 7.44 -9.90
C SER A 267 -16.72 6.80 -8.69
N GLU A 268 -15.39 6.66 -8.69
CA GLU A 268 -14.61 6.20 -7.52
C GLU A 268 -14.83 7.10 -6.31
N THR A 269 -14.83 8.43 -6.52
CA THR A 269 -15.12 9.39 -5.44
C THR A 269 -16.54 9.20 -4.89
N THR A 270 -17.50 8.94 -5.79
CA THR A 270 -18.90 8.68 -5.42
C THR A 270 -19.04 7.42 -4.58
N GLU A 271 -18.28 6.36 -4.89
CA GLU A 271 -18.20 5.14 -4.09
C GLU A 271 -17.53 5.41 -2.72
N ILE A 272 -16.32 5.99 -2.73
CA ILE A 272 -15.50 6.24 -1.53
C ILE A 272 -16.26 7.10 -0.50
N LEU A 273 -16.86 8.19 -0.95
CA LEU A 273 -17.59 9.13 -0.10
C LEU A 273 -19.08 8.78 0.06
N ARG A 274 -19.55 7.70 -0.58
CA ARG A 274 -20.96 7.30 -0.62
C ARG A 274 -21.89 8.44 -1.04
N LEU A 275 -21.50 9.24 -2.03
CA LEU A 275 -22.31 10.41 -2.45
C LEU A 275 -23.69 10.00 -2.98
N HIS A 276 -23.82 8.76 -3.47
CA HIS A 276 -25.08 8.17 -3.91
C HIS A 276 -26.11 7.99 -2.78
N THR A 277 -25.70 7.95 -1.50
CA THR A 277 -26.63 7.89 -0.36
C THR A 277 -27.12 9.26 0.10
N SER A 278 -26.72 10.34 -0.58
CA SER A 278 -27.18 11.69 -0.28
C SER A 278 -28.69 11.83 -0.54
N ILE A 279 -29.46 12.15 0.49
CA ILE A 279 -30.94 12.28 0.40
C ILE A 279 -31.36 13.30 -0.68
N SER A 280 -30.58 14.35 -0.91
CA SER A 280 -30.97 15.46 -1.79
C SER A 280 -30.64 15.25 -3.27
N HIS A 281 -29.58 14.49 -3.58
CA HIS A 281 -29.04 14.37 -4.95
C HIS A 281 -28.66 12.94 -5.34
N GLY A 282 -28.73 11.97 -4.43
CA GLY A 282 -28.23 10.60 -4.63
C GLY A 282 -28.84 9.88 -5.84
N GLU A 283 -30.17 9.83 -5.92
CA GLU A 283 -30.87 9.17 -7.05
C GLU A 283 -30.56 9.82 -8.40
N LYS A 284 -30.56 11.15 -8.45
CA LYS A 284 -30.22 11.92 -9.67
C LYS A 284 -28.77 11.70 -10.08
N LEU A 285 -27.87 11.64 -9.10
CA LEU A 285 -26.45 11.36 -9.32
C LEU A 285 -26.25 9.95 -9.88
N LEU A 286 -26.94 8.94 -9.34
CA LEU A 286 -26.89 7.57 -9.86
C LEU A 286 -27.34 7.51 -11.32
N ALA A 287 -28.46 8.15 -11.65
CA ALA A 287 -28.96 8.22 -13.01
C ALA A 287 -27.95 8.90 -13.96
N GLU A 288 -27.31 9.98 -13.52
CA GLU A 288 -26.33 10.71 -14.35
C GLU A 288 -25.03 9.91 -14.53
N ILE A 289 -24.52 9.23 -13.49
CA ILE A 289 -23.35 8.35 -13.61
C ILE A 289 -23.65 7.21 -14.57
N LYS A 290 -24.80 6.52 -14.41
CA LYS A 290 -25.22 5.45 -15.31
C LYS A 290 -25.27 5.94 -16.76
N GLY A 291 -25.95 7.07 -17.00
CA GLY A 291 -26.05 7.66 -18.32
C GLY A 291 -24.70 8.09 -18.91
N ALA A 292 -23.79 8.60 -18.09
CA ALA A 292 -22.43 8.95 -18.53
C ALA A 292 -21.61 7.71 -18.92
N ILE A 293 -21.73 6.62 -18.16
CA ILE A 293 -21.09 5.32 -18.51
C ILE A 293 -21.65 4.81 -19.84
N GLU A 294 -22.97 4.79 -20.00
CA GLU A 294 -23.63 4.30 -21.22
C GLU A 294 -23.27 5.12 -22.47
N ARG A 295 -23.22 6.46 -22.35
CA ARG A 295 -22.84 7.35 -23.46
C ARG A 295 -21.36 7.23 -23.83
N GLY A 296 -20.49 7.07 -22.83
CA GLY A 296 -19.04 7.05 -23.02
C GLY A 296 -18.47 5.68 -23.37
N LEU A 297 -19.25 4.61 -23.23
CA LEU A 297 -18.79 3.22 -23.30
C LEU A 297 -17.86 2.94 -24.48
N ASN A 298 -18.26 3.32 -25.70
CA ASN A 298 -17.47 3.06 -26.91
C ASN A 298 -16.13 3.83 -26.96
N ALA A 299 -16.02 4.95 -26.25
CA ALA A 299 -14.82 5.78 -26.19
C ALA A 299 -13.88 5.42 -25.03
N PHE A 300 -14.33 4.58 -24.08
CA PHE A 300 -13.51 4.20 -22.93
C PHE A 300 -12.35 3.32 -23.35
N ASP A 301 -11.18 3.62 -22.77
CA ASP A 301 -10.02 2.76 -22.82
C ASP A 301 -10.14 1.63 -21.77
N TRP A 302 -9.24 0.67 -21.88
CA TRP A 302 -9.19 -0.48 -20.98
C TRP A 302 -9.01 -0.08 -19.50
N GLN A 303 -8.30 1.02 -19.21
CA GLN A 303 -8.08 1.51 -17.84
C GLN A 303 -9.37 2.03 -17.22
N THR A 304 -10.11 2.85 -17.97
CA THR A 304 -11.40 3.37 -17.56
C THR A 304 -12.35 2.22 -17.27
N ILE A 305 -12.40 1.24 -18.17
CA ILE A 305 -13.27 0.07 -18.03
C ILE A 305 -12.94 -0.72 -16.76
N GLY A 306 -11.67 -1.07 -16.55
CA GLY A 306 -11.27 -1.81 -15.35
C GLY A 306 -11.59 -1.03 -14.07
N ARG A 307 -11.38 0.29 -14.04
CA ARG A 307 -11.75 1.13 -12.89
C ARG A 307 -13.25 1.15 -12.64
N LEU A 308 -14.06 1.32 -13.68
CA LEU A 308 -15.52 1.34 -13.57
C LEU A 308 -16.07 -0.02 -13.14
N ASP A 309 -15.55 -1.12 -13.72
CA ASP A 309 -15.99 -2.48 -13.42
C ASP A 309 -15.87 -2.81 -11.93
N VAL A 310 -14.81 -2.37 -11.26
CA VAL A 310 -14.62 -2.66 -9.82
C VAL A 310 -15.53 -1.83 -8.90
N ILE A 311 -16.02 -0.66 -9.33
CA ILE A 311 -16.80 0.25 -8.47
C ILE A 311 -18.31 0.17 -8.67
N VAL A 312 -18.77 -0.41 -9.79
CA VAL A 312 -20.19 -0.43 -10.18
C VAL A 312 -21.07 -1.06 -9.09
N ASP A 313 -20.64 -2.18 -8.51
CA ASP A 313 -21.31 -2.85 -7.38
C ASP A 313 -21.39 -1.97 -6.11
N GLY A 314 -20.43 -1.07 -5.90
CA GLY A 314 -20.38 -0.18 -4.74
C GLY A 314 -21.25 1.07 -4.87
N ILE A 315 -21.76 1.34 -6.08
CA ILE A 315 -22.56 2.53 -6.41
C ILE A 315 -24.00 2.13 -6.74
N PHE A 316 -24.19 1.02 -7.46
CA PHE A 316 -25.49 0.62 -8.00
C PHE A 316 -26.04 -0.64 -7.32
N GLY A 317 -27.37 -0.77 -7.30
CA GLY A 317 -28.02 -2.02 -6.91
C GLY A 317 -27.76 -3.15 -7.92
N THR A 318 -27.93 -4.40 -7.48
CA THR A 318 -27.57 -5.62 -8.21
C THR A 318 -28.06 -5.69 -9.67
N SER A 319 -29.29 -5.25 -9.94
CA SER A 319 -29.84 -5.27 -11.31
C SER A 319 -29.13 -4.32 -12.28
N VAL A 320 -28.90 -3.07 -11.84
CA VAL A 320 -28.20 -2.06 -12.67
C VAL A 320 -26.73 -2.42 -12.80
N ALA A 321 -26.11 -2.87 -11.70
CA ALA A 321 -24.72 -3.31 -11.69
C ALA A 321 -24.47 -4.43 -12.70
N SER A 322 -25.31 -5.47 -12.71
CA SER A 322 -25.20 -6.58 -13.67
C SER A 322 -25.26 -6.13 -15.13
N THR A 323 -26.12 -5.15 -15.45
CA THR A 323 -26.26 -4.64 -16.82
C THR A 323 -25.01 -3.84 -17.24
N LEU A 324 -24.46 -3.04 -16.33
CA LEU A 324 -23.24 -2.27 -16.59
C LEU A 324 -22.01 -3.17 -16.68
N HIS A 325 -21.89 -4.21 -15.85
CA HIS A 325 -20.83 -5.20 -15.94
C HIS A 325 -20.78 -5.83 -17.32
N GLU A 326 -21.91 -6.30 -17.84
CA GLU A 326 -21.98 -6.91 -19.18
C GLU A 326 -21.50 -5.94 -20.27
N ALA A 327 -21.97 -4.69 -20.22
CA ALA A 327 -21.59 -3.65 -21.18
C ALA A 327 -20.09 -3.31 -21.10
N LEU A 328 -19.56 -3.12 -19.88
CA LEU A 328 -18.15 -2.85 -19.62
C LEU A 328 -17.26 -4.02 -20.04
N ARG A 329 -17.68 -5.25 -19.77
CA ARG A 329 -16.96 -6.47 -20.13
C ARG A 329 -16.79 -6.61 -21.64
N LYS A 330 -17.88 -6.47 -22.38
CA LYS A 330 -17.88 -6.54 -23.85
C LYS A 330 -16.95 -5.49 -24.45
N ARG A 331 -17.05 -4.25 -23.98
CA ARG A 331 -16.15 -3.17 -24.44
C ARG A 331 -14.71 -3.41 -23.99
N GLY A 332 -14.49 -3.93 -22.78
CA GLY A 332 -13.18 -4.21 -22.19
C GLY A 332 -12.37 -5.18 -23.04
N LEU A 333 -13.02 -6.25 -23.52
CA LEU A 333 -12.40 -7.20 -24.41
C LEU A 333 -11.93 -6.53 -25.72
N ALA A 334 -12.82 -5.76 -26.36
CA ALA A 334 -12.48 -5.02 -27.57
C ALA A 334 -11.34 -4.01 -27.34
N ALA A 335 -11.37 -3.27 -26.22
CA ALA A 335 -10.32 -2.31 -25.87
C ALA A 335 -8.96 -2.99 -25.65
N CYS A 336 -8.95 -4.18 -25.05
CA CYS A 336 -7.73 -4.98 -24.91
C CYS A 336 -7.21 -5.51 -26.25
N GLU A 337 -8.11 -5.87 -27.18
CA GLU A 337 -7.76 -6.26 -28.55
C GLU A 337 -7.18 -5.09 -29.36
N ASP A 338 -7.76 -3.88 -29.25
CA ASP A 338 -7.26 -2.65 -29.86
C ASP A 338 -5.80 -2.37 -29.44
N VAL A 339 -5.49 -2.54 -28.15
CA VAL A 339 -4.13 -2.39 -27.60
C VAL A 339 -3.16 -3.41 -28.19
N ASN A 340 -3.58 -4.68 -28.25
CA ASN A 340 -2.75 -5.73 -28.83
C ASN A 340 -2.49 -5.51 -30.33
N ALA A 341 -3.47 -4.95 -31.06
CA ALA A 341 -3.34 -4.58 -32.47
C ALA A 341 -2.34 -3.41 -32.66
N SER A 342 -2.46 -2.34 -31.87
CA SER A 342 -1.54 -1.21 -31.91
C SER A 342 -0.08 -1.62 -31.66
N ARG A 343 0.16 -2.59 -30.75
CA ARG A 343 1.49 -3.17 -30.52
C ARG A 343 2.04 -3.85 -31.78
N MET A 344 1.21 -4.64 -32.46
CA MET A 344 1.60 -5.31 -33.71
C MET A 344 1.99 -4.31 -34.80
N ASP A 345 1.33 -3.16 -34.85
CA ASP A 345 1.67 -2.09 -35.79
C ASP A 345 3.01 -1.44 -35.47
N THR A 346 3.34 -1.21 -34.19
CA THR A 346 4.68 -0.74 -33.79
C THR A 346 5.78 -1.75 -34.15
N GLU A 347 5.54 -3.04 -33.91
CA GLU A 347 6.51 -4.09 -34.28
C GLU A 347 6.70 -4.19 -35.80
N ARG A 348 5.61 -4.08 -36.58
CA ARG A 348 5.68 -4.03 -38.05
C ARG A 348 6.39 -2.79 -38.55
N GLY A 349 6.03 -1.61 -38.04
CA GLY A 349 6.66 -0.33 -38.41
C GLY A 349 8.17 -0.34 -38.14
N SER A 350 8.57 -0.89 -37.00
CA SER A 350 9.98 -1.11 -36.66
C SER A 350 10.69 -2.09 -37.61
N ALA A 351 10.05 -3.23 -37.92
CA ALA A 351 10.60 -4.20 -38.86
C ALA A 351 10.71 -3.62 -40.28
N ASP A 352 9.73 -2.86 -40.74
CA ASP A 352 9.77 -2.18 -42.03
C ASP A 352 10.85 -1.10 -42.08
N ALA A 353 11.09 -0.36 -40.99
CA ALA A 353 12.19 0.60 -40.91
C ALA A 353 13.56 -0.07 -41.09
N LEU A 354 13.72 -1.28 -40.54
CA LEU A 354 14.88 -2.13 -40.80
C LEU A 354 14.95 -2.57 -42.27
N LEU A 355 13.85 -3.03 -42.84
CA LEU A 355 13.83 -3.56 -44.21
C LEU A 355 13.97 -2.48 -45.28
N ALA A 356 13.67 -1.22 -44.94
CA ALA A 356 13.98 -0.07 -45.76
C ALA A 356 15.49 0.23 -45.84
N GLN A 357 16.30 -0.33 -44.94
CA GLN A 357 17.75 -0.27 -45.05
C GLN A 357 18.22 -1.18 -46.20
N SER A 358 19.26 -0.77 -46.92
CA SER A 358 19.90 -1.59 -47.96
C SER A 358 20.70 -2.74 -47.34
N ILE A 359 20.01 -3.77 -46.85
CA ILE A 359 20.63 -5.03 -46.38
C ILE A 359 20.93 -5.88 -47.61
N ALA A 360 22.20 -5.91 -48.02
CA ALA A 360 22.64 -6.69 -49.16
C ALA A 360 22.47 -8.20 -48.93
N ALA A 361 22.28 -8.96 -50.01
CA ALA A 361 22.41 -10.41 -49.99
C ALA A 361 23.85 -10.81 -49.60
N PRO A 362 24.04 -11.91 -48.88
CA PRO A 362 25.38 -12.40 -48.56
C PRO A 362 26.11 -12.78 -49.85
N VAL A 363 27.39 -12.39 -49.96
CA VAL A 363 28.20 -12.57 -51.18
C VAL A 363 28.74 -14.01 -51.31
N ASP A 364 28.73 -14.79 -50.22
CA ASP A 364 29.30 -16.15 -50.16
C ASP A 364 28.43 -17.08 -49.28
N GLU A 365 28.17 -18.31 -49.72
CA GLU A 365 27.31 -19.29 -49.04
C GLU A 365 27.89 -19.70 -47.67
N ALA A 366 29.22 -19.79 -47.56
CA ALA A 366 29.92 -20.23 -46.35
C ALA A 366 29.84 -19.24 -45.17
N SER A 367 29.50 -17.96 -45.43
CA SER A 367 29.43 -16.90 -44.41
C SER A 367 28.07 -16.20 -44.33
N SER A 368 27.01 -16.84 -44.81
CA SER A 368 25.66 -16.26 -44.96
C SER A 368 24.80 -16.24 -43.69
N ALA A 369 25.37 -16.53 -42.51
CA ALA A 369 24.62 -16.65 -41.26
C ALA A 369 24.39 -15.30 -40.56
N ALA A 370 23.12 -14.93 -40.34
CA ALA A 370 22.68 -13.79 -39.54
C ALA A 370 22.04 -14.23 -38.22
N LEU A 371 22.39 -13.52 -37.14
CA LEU A 371 21.72 -13.65 -35.86
C LEU A 371 20.55 -12.67 -35.78
N VAL A 372 19.34 -13.16 -35.53
CA VAL A 372 18.16 -12.31 -35.34
C VAL A 372 17.65 -12.43 -33.91
N VAL A 373 17.73 -11.34 -33.15
CA VAL A 373 17.45 -11.29 -31.72
C VAL A 373 16.04 -10.75 -31.45
N ASP A 374 15.27 -11.50 -30.66
CA ASP A 374 13.93 -11.16 -30.15
C ASP A 374 12.87 -10.86 -31.23
N ASP A 375 13.02 -11.43 -32.43
CA ASP A 375 12.01 -11.39 -33.52
C ASP A 375 10.85 -12.37 -33.25
N GLY A 376 9.95 -11.96 -32.36
CA GLY A 376 8.82 -12.76 -31.86
C GLY A 376 7.90 -13.30 -32.95
N HIS A 377 7.53 -12.47 -33.92
CA HIS A 377 6.59 -12.82 -34.99
C HIS A 377 7.26 -13.27 -36.29
N ARG A 378 8.59 -13.44 -36.27
CA ARG A 378 9.42 -13.87 -37.41
C ARG A 378 9.31 -12.93 -38.61
N LEU A 379 8.99 -11.65 -38.41
CA LEU A 379 8.77 -10.68 -39.50
C LEU A 379 10.08 -10.39 -40.24
N VAL A 380 11.14 -10.12 -39.48
CA VAL A 380 12.49 -9.89 -40.01
C VAL A 380 13.07 -11.19 -40.57
N THR A 381 12.92 -12.28 -39.82
CA THR A 381 13.42 -13.62 -40.20
C THR A 381 12.93 -14.06 -41.57
N LYS A 382 11.61 -13.96 -41.81
CA LYS A 382 11.00 -14.35 -43.09
C LYS A 382 11.58 -13.54 -44.25
N ARG A 383 11.91 -12.27 -44.03
CA ARG A 383 12.42 -11.36 -45.06
C ARG A 383 13.91 -11.58 -45.33
N LEU A 384 14.73 -11.71 -44.29
CA LEU A 384 16.16 -12.01 -44.44
C LEU A 384 16.39 -13.34 -45.18
N ARG A 385 15.59 -14.37 -44.89
CA ARG A 385 15.66 -15.65 -45.63
C ARG A 385 15.34 -15.50 -47.12
N ARG A 386 14.40 -14.62 -47.49
CA ARG A 386 14.05 -14.37 -48.90
C ARG A 386 15.16 -13.70 -49.70
N ILE A 387 15.99 -12.89 -49.04
CA ILE A 387 17.15 -12.22 -49.67
C ILE A 387 18.46 -13.05 -49.51
N GLY A 388 18.35 -14.33 -49.13
CA GLY A 388 19.47 -15.28 -49.16
C GLY A 388 20.23 -15.49 -47.84
N TRP A 389 19.83 -14.86 -46.73
CA TRP A 389 20.49 -15.09 -45.44
C TRP A 389 20.04 -16.41 -44.79
N SER A 390 21.00 -17.18 -44.30
CA SER A 390 20.74 -18.21 -43.29
C SER A 390 20.50 -17.51 -41.95
N VAL A 391 19.39 -17.80 -41.27
CA VAL A 391 18.98 -17.06 -40.06
C VAL A 391 18.88 -17.99 -38.86
N THR A 392 19.68 -17.69 -37.84
CA THR A 392 19.52 -18.22 -36.48
C THR A 392 18.77 -17.19 -35.66
N ASN A 393 17.66 -17.61 -35.07
CA ASN A 393 16.93 -16.77 -34.15
C ASN A 393 17.35 -17.04 -32.71
N TRP A 394 17.69 -15.98 -32.00
CA TRP A 394 17.83 -16.03 -30.56
C TRP A 394 16.70 -15.24 -29.93
N GLN A 395 15.93 -15.88 -29.06
CA GLN A 395 14.99 -15.18 -28.19
C GLN A 395 15.41 -15.39 -26.75
N ARG A 396 15.43 -14.30 -26.00
CA ARG A 396 15.86 -14.37 -24.61
C ARG A 396 14.77 -14.93 -23.70
N PHE A 397 13.51 -14.67 -24.05
CA PHE A 397 12.34 -15.13 -23.33
C PHE A 397 11.50 -16.03 -24.23
N SER A 398 10.84 -17.04 -23.64
CA SER A 398 9.91 -17.87 -24.38
C SER A 398 8.64 -17.07 -24.69
N ARG A 399 8.16 -17.15 -25.94
CA ARG A 399 6.92 -16.53 -26.42
C ARG A 399 6.12 -17.58 -27.20
N GLY A 400 5.10 -18.15 -26.57
CA GLY A 400 4.23 -19.17 -27.15
C GLY A 400 4.91 -20.50 -27.46
N GLU A 401 4.21 -21.36 -28.22
CA GLU A 401 4.61 -22.76 -28.47
C GLU A 401 5.85 -22.94 -29.37
N HIS A 402 6.23 -21.92 -30.15
CA HIS A 402 7.25 -22.04 -31.20
C HIS A 402 8.56 -21.26 -30.91
N SER A 403 8.72 -20.74 -29.70
CA SER A 403 9.86 -19.89 -29.35
C SER A 403 10.45 -20.31 -28.01
N LYS A 404 11.46 -21.19 -28.06
CA LYS A 404 12.23 -21.56 -26.87
C LYS A 404 13.17 -20.41 -26.51
N GLY A 405 13.01 -19.86 -25.31
CA GLY A 405 13.91 -18.84 -24.79
C GLY A 405 15.23 -19.44 -24.31
N THR A 406 16.37 -18.82 -24.62
CA THR A 406 17.68 -19.19 -24.07
C THR A 406 18.42 -17.96 -23.54
N CYS A 407 19.28 -18.15 -22.53
CA CYS A 407 19.99 -17.03 -21.90
C CYS A 407 21.11 -16.43 -22.76
N TRP A 408 21.58 -17.16 -23.77
CA TRP A 408 22.66 -16.78 -24.67
C TRP A 408 22.42 -17.38 -26.06
N PRO A 409 22.83 -16.70 -27.15
CA PRO A 409 22.70 -17.24 -28.50
C PRO A 409 23.63 -18.45 -28.69
N GLU A 410 23.14 -19.43 -29.43
CA GLU A 410 23.96 -20.52 -29.95
C GLU A 410 24.66 -20.06 -31.23
N LEU A 411 25.92 -20.47 -31.40
CA LEU A 411 26.65 -20.22 -32.64
C LEU A 411 26.05 -21.07 -33.78
N PRO A 412 26.23 -20.65 -35.04
CA PRO A 412 25.94 -21.46 -36.22
C PRO A 412 26.47 -22.91 -36.11
N PRO A 413 25.83 -23.90 -36.76
CA PRO A 413 26.23 -25.31 -36.68
C PRO A 413 27.67 -25.60 -37.10
N ASN A 414 28.27 -24.76 -37.96
CA ASN A 414 29.68 -24.87 -38.37
C ASN A 414 30.66 -24.34 -37.30
N GLY A 415 30.17 -23.73 -36.21
CA GLY A 415 30.96 -23.19 -35.12
C GLY A 415 31.53 -21.78 -35.35
N ASP A 416 31.23 -21.15 -36.49
CA ASP A 416 31.74 -19.82 -36.86
C ASP A 416 31.00 -18.67 -36.18
N PHE A 417 31.49 -17.44 -36.35
CA PHE A 417 30.77 -16.23 -35.94
C PHE A 417 29.75 -15.81 -37.00
N PHE A 418 28.63 -15.23 -36.57
CA PHE A 418 27.64 -14.64 -37.46
C PHE A 418 28.24 -13.49 -38.28
N ALA A 419 27.86 -13.41 -39.55
CA ALA A 419 28.33 -12.37 -40.48
C ALA A 419 27.57 -11.04 -40.35
N ALA A 420 26.42 -11.06 -39.68
CA ALA A 420 25.66 -9.89 -39.28
C ALA A 420 24.70 -10.21 -38.12
N ALA A 421 24.17 -9.18 -37.47
CA ALA A 421 23.08 -9.35 -36.51
C ALA A 421 21.99 -8.29 -36.64
N VAL A 422 20.77 -8.68 -36.33
CA VAL A 422 19.62 -7.79 -36.14
C VAL A 422 19.12 -7.94 -34.71
N VAL A 423 18.90 -6.81 -34.06
CA VAL A 423 18.44 -6.73 -32.67
C VAL A 423 17.15 -5.91 -32.61
N ARG A 424 16.06 -6.54 -32.15
CA ARG A 424 14.90 -5.78 -31.71
C ARG A 424 15.26 -5.03 -30.44
N LEU A 425 15.07 -3.71 -30.42
CA LEU A 425 15.42 -2.85 -29.29
C LEU A 425 14.81 -3.38 -27.97
N PRO A 426 15.62 -3.81 -26.97
CA PRO A 426 15.12 -4.25 -25.69
C PRO A 426 14.59 -3.07 -24.85
N PRO A 427 13.65 -3.33 -23.92
CA PRO A 427 12.92 -2.26 -23.24
C PRO A 427 13.70 -1.50 -22.16
N THR A 428 14.90 -1.96 -21.79
CA THR A 428 15.74 -1.30 -20.78
C THR A 428 17.18 -1.22 -21.23
N LYS A 429 17.89 -0.15 -20.83
CA LYS A 429 19.32 0.05 -21.14
C LYS A 429 20.19 -1.12 -20.71
N ALA A 430 19.95 -1.66 -19.51
CA ALA A 430 20.71 -2.80 -18.99
C ALA A 430 20.45 -4.08 -19.80
N SER A 431 19.20 -4.31 -20.25
CA SER A 431 18.88 -5.42 -21.16
C SER A 431 19.52 -5.23 -22.54
N LEU A 432 19.48 -4.01 -23.09
CA LEU A 432 20.15 -3.67 -24.34
C LEU A 432 21.67 -3.95 -24.25
N ALA A 433 22.33 -3.50 -23.18
CA ALA A 433 23.75 -3.72 -22.98
C ALA A 433 24.10 -5.22 -22.89
N MET A 434 23.33 -6.01 -22.15
CA MET A 434 23.53 -7.47 -22.05
C MET A 434 23.33 -8.15 -23.41
N VAL A 435 22.26 -7.82 -24.14
CA VAL A 435 21.96 -8.37 -25.46
C VAL A 435 23.07 -8.01 -26.46
N LEU A 436 23.48 -6.75 -26.50
CA LEU A 436 24.55 -6.31 -27.39
C LEU A 436 25.90 -6.94 -27.04
N HIS A 437 26.18 -7.20 -25.76
CA HIS A 437 27.36 -7.95 -25.38
C HIS A 437 27.31 -9.41 -25.89
N ALA A 438 26.15 -10.06 -25.79
CA ALA A 438 25.95 -11.41 -26.35
C ALA A 438 26.08 -11.45 -27.88
N VAL A 439 25.54 -10.43 -28.56
CA VAL A 439 25.69 -10.23 -30.01
C VAL A 439 27.15 -10.01 -30.37
N ALA A 440 27.85 -9.13 -29.67
CA ALA A 440 29.27 -8.86 -29.91
C ALA A 440 30.14 -10.12 -29.76
N ALA A 441 29.76 -11.03 -28.85
CA ALA A 441 30.42 -12.32 -28.64
C ALA A 441 30.11 -13.39 -29.68
N SER A 442 29.13 -13.14 -30.55
CA SER A 442 28.63 -14.11 -31.54
C SER A 442 28.82 -13.63 -32.98
N VAL A 443 29.16 -12.36 -33.19
CA VAL A 443 29.29 -11.72 -34.50
C VAL A 443 30.76 -11.42 -34.83
N ARG A 444 31.17 -11.60 -36.09
CA ARG A 444 32.55 -11.38 -36.55
C ARG A 444 32.95 -9.90 -36.50
N PHE A 445 34.24 -9.61 -36.42
CA PHE A 445 34.74 -8.23 -36.48
C PHE A 445 34.36 -7.54 -37.79
N GLY A 446 34.04 -6.25 -37.70
CA GLY A 446 33.58 -5.44 -38.82
C GLY A 446 32.17 -5.76 -39.33
N ALA A 447 31.50 -6.81 -38.82
CA ALA A 447 30.15 -7.13 -39.27
C ALA A 447 29.12 -6.07 -38.82
N PRO A 448 28.10 -5.81 -39.66
CA PRO A 448 27.04 -4.89 -39.34
C PRO A 448 26.08 -5.47 -38.29
N VAL A 449 25.64 -4.60 -37.37
CA VAL A 449 24.61 -4.87 -36.40
C VAL A 449 23.54 -3.79 -36.50
N TRP A 450 22.31 -4.21 -36.80
CA TRP A 450 21.16 -3.31 -36.89
C TRP A 450 20.28 -3.44 -35.65
N ILE A 451 20.05 -2.33 -34.96
CA ILE A 451 19.14 -2.25 -33.81
C ILE A 451 17.91 -1.48 -34.26
N HIS A 452 16.75 -2.13 -34.31
CA HIS A 452 15.51 -1.51 -34.79
C HIS A 452 14.45 -1.40 -33.68
N GLY A 453 13.70 -0.30 -33.70
CA GLY A 453 12.67 -0.02 -32.69
C GLY A 453 11.89 1.25 -33.00
N ALA A 454 11.06 1.66 -32.06
CA ALA A 454 10.32 2.92 -32.09
C ALA A 454 10.93 3.97 -31.13
N VAL A 455 10.63 5.25 -31.36
CA VAL A 455 11.01 6.37 -30.49
C VAL A 455 10.41 6.19 -29.09
N THR A 456 9.18 5.67 -28.99
CA THR A 456 8.52 5.34 -27.73
C THR A 456 9.24 4.25 -26.93
N GLU A 457 10.12 3.49 -27.57
CA GLU A 457 10.94 2.44 -26.95
C GLU A 457 12.37 2.91 -26.63
N GLY A 458 12.66 4.21 -26.83
CA GLY A 458 13.95 4.81 -26.52
C GLY A 458 14.98 4.70 -27.64
N LEU A 459 14.58 4.45 -28.90
CA LEU A 459 15.49 4.30 -30.04
C LEU A 459 16.51 5.45 -30.16
N ARG A 460 16.08 6.70 -29.93
CA ARG A 460 16.95 7.89 -30.05
C ARG A 460 18.10 7.91 -29.04
N ALA A 461 18.00 7.15 -27.95
CA ALA A 461 19.03 7.05 -26.92
C ALA A 461 20.00 5.87 -27.11
N VAL A 462 19.84 5.05 -28.16
CA VAL A 462 20.63 3.81 -28.32
C VAL A 462 22.12 4.07 -28.54
N ILE A 463 22.49 5.05 -29.36
CA ILE A 463 23.91 5.36 -29.68
C ILE A 463 24.73 5.66 -28.42
N PRO A 464 24.31 6.60 -27.54
CA PRO A 464 25.07 6.87 -26.32
C PRO A 464 25.04 5.71 -25.32
N ASP A 465 24.09 4.77 -25.44
CA ASP A 465 23.96 3.58 -24.58
C ASP A 465 24.66 2.33 -25.16
N LEU A 466 25.36 2.43 -26.29
CA LEU A 466 26.13 1.32 -26.85
C LEU A 466 27.25 0.90 -25.87
N PRO A 467 27.49 -0.41 -25.67
CA PRO A 467 28.58 -0.88 -24.84
C PRO A 467 29.94 -0.34 -25.30
N THR A 468 30.65 0.32 -24.39
CA THR A 468 31.93 0.97 -24.67
C THR A 468 32.93 0.01 -25.34
N GLY A 469 33.43 0.42 -26.50
CA GLY A 469 34.48 -0.29 -27.21
C GLY A 469 34.08 -1.58 -27.92
N LEU A 470 32.82 -2.05 -27.82
CA LEU A 470 32.34 -3.24 -28.55
C LEU A 470 31.77 -2.93 -29.94
N PHE A 471 31.32 -1.70 -30.15
CA PHE A 471 30.72 -1.25 -31.39
C PHE A 471 31.30 0.11 -31.80
N GLU A 472 31.37 0.33 -33.10
CA GLU A 472 31.87 1.56 -33.71
C GLU A 472 31.00 1.97 -34.90
N ARG A 473 31.26 3.17 -35.44
CA ARG A 473 30.60 3.68 -36.65
C ARG A 473 29.07 3.65 -36.55
N ALA A 474 28.54 4.02 -35.38
CA ALA A 474 27.11 3.99 -35.09
C ALA A 474 26.39 5.18 -35.75
N ARG A 475 25.26 4.91 -36.41
CA ARG A 475 24.41 5.92 -37.04
C ARG A 475 22.93 5.55 -36.88
N LEU A 476 22.11 6.53 -36.51
CA LEU A 476 20.65 6.42 -36.48
C LEU A 476 20.08 6.90 -37.81
N THR A 477 19.18 6.10 -38.39
CA THR A 477 18.40 6.45 -39.57
C THR A 477 16.92 6.30 -39.22
N MET A 478 16.17 7.39 -39.28
CA MET A 478 14.71 7.37 -39.09
C MET A 478 14.03 7.08 -40.43
N ARG A 479 13.05 6.18 -40.44
CA ARG A 479 12.14 5.99 -41.58
C ARG A 479 11.05 7.07 -41.57
N ASP A 480 10.50 7.30 -40.38
CA ASP A 480 9.41 8.24 -40.10
C ASP A 480 9.61 8.86 -38.70
N ALA A 481 8.62 9.60 -38.20
CA ALA A 481 8.71 10.26 -36.89
C ALA A 481 8.81 9.26 -35.71
N GLU A 482 8.34 8.03 -35.91
CA GLU A 482 8.14 7.03 -34.86
C GLU A 482 9.15 5.87 -34.93
N HIS A 483 9.62 5.47 -36.11
CA HIS A 483 10.39 4.24 -36.31
C HIS A 483 11.73 4.49 -36.99
N GLY A 484 12.74 3.74 -36.58
CA GLY A 484 14.07 3.84 -37.16
C GLY A 484 15.01 2.71 -36.77
N VAL A 485 16.26 2.85 -37.21
CA VAL A 485 17.30 1.84 -37.11
C VAL A 485 18.61 2.49 -36.72
N VAL A 486 19.29 1.94 -35.72
CA VAL A 486 20.70 2.22 -35.46
C VAL A 486 21.53 1.14 -36.14
N LEU A 487 22.36 1.53 -37.11
CA LEU A 487 23.40 0.68 -37.66
C LEU A 487 24.70 0.96 -36.93
N CYS A 488 25.35 -0.07 -36.41
CA CYS A 488 26.72 -0.02 -35.92
C CYS A 488 27.52 -1.22 -36.44
N HIS A 489 28.84 -1.18 -36.27
CA HIS A 489 29.72 -2.26 -36.70
C HIS A 489 30.45 -2.84 -35.51
N ARG A 490 30.66 -4.15 -35.55
CA ARG A 490 31.43 -4.85 -34.53
C ARG A 490 32.87 -4.34 -34.53
N SER A 491 33.34 -3.78 -33.41
CA SER A 491 34.73 -3.32 -33.28
C SER A 491 35.73 -4.49 -33.23
N SER A 492 37.03 -4.22 -33.23
CA SER A 492 38.09 -5.24 -33.07
C SER A 492 38.30 -5.73 -31.63
N THR A 493 37.73 -5.06 -30.63
CA THR A 493 37.87 -5.43 -29.21
C THR A 493 37.29 -6.82 -28.97
N GLN A 494 38.10 -7.80 -28.58
CA GLN A 494 37.61 -9.15 -28.28
C GLN A 494 36.68 -9.12 -27.05
N PRO A 495 35.44 -9.63 -27.17
CA PRO A 495 34.62 -9.97 -26.01
C PRO A 495 35.10 -11.34 -25.50
N ASP A 496 35.17 -11.55 -24.19
CA ASP A 496 35.69 -12.82 -23.66
C ASP A 496 34.75 -13.99 -24.03
N LYS A 497 35.30 -15.09 -24.52
CA LYS A 497 34.54 -16.15 -25.24
C LYS A 497 33.68 -17.03 -24.30
N LYS A 498 32.55 -17.50 -24.82
CA LYS A 498 31.74 -18.65 -24.32
C LYS A 498 31.21 -18.56 -22.87
N GLY A 499 30.25 -17.68 -22.60
CA GLY A 499 29.43 -17.74 -21.37
C GLY A 499 30.13 -17.40 -20.05
N LYS A 500 31.46 -17.19 -20.05
CA LYS A 500 32.18 -16.59 -18.92
C LYS A 500 31.69 -15.17 -18.62
N GLU A 501 31.31 -14.42 -19.65
CA GLU A 501 30.69 -13.09 -19.56
C GLU A 501 29.25 -13.10 -19.04
N LEU A 502 28.48 -14.16 -19.31
CA LEU A 502 27.12 -14.29 -18.75
C LEU A 502 27.19 -14.25 -17.20
N LYS A 503 28.24 -14.81 -16.60
CA LYS A 503 28.46 -14.71 -15.14
C LYS A 503 28.65 -13.27 -14.66
N LYS A 504 29.21 -12.36 -15.48
CA LYS A 504 29.40 -10.94 -15.12
C LYS A 504 28.08 -10.16 -15.07
N TRP A 505 27.06 -10.63 -15.80
CA TRP A 505 25.70 -10.07 -15.78
C TRP A 505 24.81 -10.65 -14.67
N ARG A 506 25.34 -11.54 -13.82
CA ARG A 506 24.59 -12.10 -12.70
C ARG A 506 24.52 -11.09 -11.57
N GLU A 507 23.30 -10.68 -11.25
CA GLU A 507 23.04 -9.96 -10.03
C GLU A 507 22.56 -10.94 -8.96
N LYS A 508 23.32 -11.08 -7.87
CA LYS A 508 22.86 -11.83 -6.70
C LYS A 508 21.84 -10.96 -5.97
N LYS A 509 20.60 -11.43 -5.91
CA LYS A 509 19.52 -10.79 -5.14
C LYS A 509 19.16 -11.67 -3.95
N THR A 510 18.63 -11.04 -2.92
CA THR A 510 18.19 -11.71 -1.70
C THR A 510 16.78 -11.28 -1.39
N LEU A 511 15.90 -12.25 -1.14
CA LEU A 511 14.58 -12.01 -0.57
C LEU A 511 14.62 -12.09 0.94
N ASP A 512 14.04 -11.10 1.57
CA ASP A 512 13.71 -11.17 2.98
C ASP A 512 12.19 -11.39 3.12
N LEU A 513 11.79 -12.58 3.57
CA LEU A 513 10.42 -12.91 3.97
C LEU A 513 10.34 -13.27 5.45
N SER A 514 11.30 -12.79 6.26
CA SER A 514 11.37 -13.14 7.68
C SER A 514 10.11 -12.76 8.46
N ASP A 515 9.44 -11.70 8.02
CA ASP A 515 8.16 -11.20 8.52
C ASP A 515 6.94 -12.02 8.09
N VAL A 516 7.05 -12.81 7.01
CA VAL A 516 5.95 -13.65 6.49
C VAL A 516 6.11 -15.12 6.91
N VAL A 517 7.32 -15.67 6.85
CA VAL A 517 7.59 -17.12 7.07
C VAL A 517 8.07 -17.42 8.50
N GLY A 518 8.47 -16.41 9.26
CA GLY A 518 8.79 -16.51 10.69
C GLY A 518 10.17 -17.11 11.02
N LYS A 519 11.08 -17.18 10.04
CA LYS A 519 12.50 -17.57 10.22
C LYS A 519 13.41 -16.58 9.47
N THR A 520 14.67 -16.45 9.89
CA THR A 520 15.74 -15.85 9.07
C THR A 520 15.97 -16.75 7.86
N SER A 521 15.20 -16.52 6.80
CA SER A 521 15.27 -17.29 5.56
C SER A 521 15.49 -16.33 4.41
N ALA A 522 16.68 -15.75 4.39
CA ALA A 522 17.17 -15.01 3.24
C ALA A 522 17.38 -15.99 2.08
N VAL A 523 16.52 -15.92 1.05
CA VAL A 523 16.69 -16.75 -0.15
C VAL A 523 17.45 -15.95 -1.18
N SER A 524 18.62 -16.45 -1.57
CA SER A 524 19.40 -15.83 -2.64
C SER A 524 19.14 -16.49 -3.97
N TRP A 525 18.99 -15.70 -5.02
CA TRP A 525 18.99 -16.18 -6.41
C TRP A 525 19.78 -15.24 -7.32
N ILE A 526 19.88 -15.66 -8.58
CA ILE A 526 20.55 -14.92 -9.65
C ILE A 526 19.50 -14.26 -10.52
N SER A 527 19.64 -12.96 -10.73
CA SER A 527 18.88 -12.16 -11.69
C SER A 527 19.77 -11.76 -12.86
N TYR A 528 19.16 -11.53 -14.02
CA TYR A 528 19.80 -10.97 -15.22
C TYR A 528 19.03 -9.71 -15.68
N PRO A 529 19.72 -8.69 -16.22
CA PRO A 529 19.10 -7.42 -16.63
C PRO A 529 17.89 -7.59 -17.54
N GLY A 530 16.74 -6.95 -17.32
CA GLY A 530 15.56 -7.10 -18.19
C GLY A 530 14.60 -8.23 -17.77
N LEU A 531 14.92 -8.92 -16.68
CA LEU A 531 13.94 -9.69 -15.93
C LEU A 531 13.04 -8.78 -15.08
N PHE A 532 11.80 -9.22 -14.84
CA PHE A 532 10.80 -8.48 -14.06
C PHE A 532 11.30 -8.13 -12.65
N ALA A 533 10.96 -6.92 -12.18
CA ALA A 533 11.43 -6.32 -10.92
C ALA A 533 12.96 -6.28 -10.72
N GLY A 534 13.76 -6.50 -11.78
CA GLY A 534 15.21 -6.66 -11.65
C GLY A 534 15.62 -7.84 -10.76
N GLY A 535 14.70 -8.77 -10.48
CA GLY A 535 14.88 -9.84 -9.51
C GLY A 535 14.77 -9.44 -8.05
N GLY A 536 14.25 -8.25 -7.75
CA GLY A 536 13.73 -7.92 -6.43
C GLY A 536 12.28 -8.36 -6.26
N LEU A 537 11.65 -7.90 -5.18
CA LEU A 537 10.23 -8.07 -4.93
C LEU A 537 9.50 -6.77 -5.29
N ASP A 538 8.66 -6.79 -6.33
CA ASP A 538 7.78 -5.66 -6.63
C ASP A 538 6.55 -5.64 -5.70
N VAL A 539 5.84 -4.51 -5.69
CA VAL A 539 4.69 -4.28 -4.81
C VAL A 539 3.59 -5.32 -4.98
N MET A 540 3.34 -5.80 -6.20
CA MET A 540 2.28 -6.77 -6.45
C MET A 540 2.70 -8.18 -6.04
N THR A 541 3.93 -8.60 -6.35
CA THR A 541 4.45 -9.88 -5.85
C THR A 541 4.55 -9.90 -4.32
N ASP A 542 4.96 -8.78 -3.71
CA ASP A 542 4.98 -8.60 -2.25
C ASP A 542 3.59 -8.78 -1.64
N LEU A 543 2.59 -8.09 -2.19
CA LEU A 543 1.19 -8.23 -1.78
C LEU A 543 0.72 -9.68 -1.90
N LEU A 544 0.95 -10.33 -3.05
CA LEU A 544 0.54 -11.71 -3.30
C LEU A 544 1.15 -12.66 -2.27
N LEU A 545 2.47 -12.63 -2.09
CA LEU A 545 3.17 -13.53 -1.17
C LEU A 545 2.75 -13.30 0.29
N ARG A 546 2.58 -12.05 0.72
CA ARG A 546 2.13 -11.72 2.07
C ARG A 546 0.71 -12.16 2.35
N ARG A 547 -0.15 -12.24 1.32
CA ARG A 547 -1.52 -12.74 1.45
C ARG A 547 -1.58 -14.26 1.41
N VAL A 548 -0.84 -14.90 0.51
CA VAL A 548 -0.98 -16.33 0.26
C VAL A 548 -0.09 -17.19 1.17
N LEU A 549 1.18 -16.85 1.36
CA LEU A 549 2.10 -17.72 2.13
C LEU A 549 1.63 -18.03 3.57
N PRO A 550 1.03 -17.10 4.33
CA PRO A 550 0.51 -17.40 5.65
C PRO A 550 -0.64 -18.41 5.67
N THR A 551 -1.34 -18.59 4.55
CA THR A 551 -2.47 -19.53 4.41
C THR A 551 -2.04 -20.96 4.09
N LEU A 552 -0.79 -21.15 3.63
CA LEU A 552 -0.29 -22.47 3.23
C LEU A 552 0.09 -23.33 4.44
N ASN A 553 -0.37 -24.59 4.44
CA ASN A 553 -0.01 -25.54 5.49
C ASN A 553 1.45 -26.00 5.33
N LYS A 554 2.28 -25.81 6.38
CA LYS A 554 3.72 -26.14 6.37
C LYS A 554 4.04 -27.64 6.21
N LYS A 555 3.04 -28.52 6.29
CA LYS A 555 3.20 -29.98 6.19
C LYS A 555 2.62 -30.58 4.90
N SER A 556 1.86 -29.83 4.11
CA SER A 556 1.29 -30.34 2.86
C SER A 556 2.35 -30.42 1.76
N LYS A 557 2.38 -31.54 1.03
CA LYS A 557 2.98 -31.59 -0.30
C LYS A 557 2.02 -30.87 -1.23
N LEU A 558 2.47 -29.80 -1.88
CA LEU A 558 1.67 -29.06 -2.84
C LEU A 558 2.39 -29.10 -4.18
N SER A 559 1.63 -29.39 -5.22
CA SER A 559 2.02 -29.13 -6.60
C SER A 559 1.71 -27.67 -6.92
N VAL A 560 2.76 -26.85 -7.06
CA VAL A 560 2.62 -25.41 -7.24
C VAL A 560 3.17 -24.98 -8.59
N LEU A 561 2.35 -24.27 -9.36
CA LEU A 561 2.79 -23.60 -10.59
C LEU A 561 3.07 -22.12 -10.30
N ASP A 562 4.31 -21.71 -10.52
CA ASP A 562 4.70 -20.31 -10.63
C ASP A 562 4.62 -19.91 -12.12
N TYR A 563 3.58 -19.18 -12.49
CA TYR A 563 3.34 -18.77 -13.87
C TYR A 563 3.67 -17.28 -14.06
N CYS A 564 4.54 -16.96 -15.02
CA CYS A 564 4.87 -15.60 -15.43
C CYS A 564 5.38 -14.62 -14.34
N SER A 565 5.78 -15.10 -13.17
CA SER A 565 6.25 -14.23 -12.05
C SER A 565 7.74 -13.86 -12.13
N GLY A 566 8.29 -13.79 -13.35
CA GLY A 566 9.67 -13.40 -13.61
C GLY A 566 10.70 -14.43 -13.12
N ASN A 567 11.43 -14.09 -12.04
CA ASN A 567 12.68 -14.77 -11.64
C ASN A 567 12.49 -16.04 -10.80
N GLY A 568 11.27 -16.55 -10.72
CA GLY A 568 10.93 -17.64 -9.80
C GLY A 568 10.93 -17.19 -8.33
N VAL A 569 10.70 -15.89 -8.07
CA VAL A 569 10.62 -15.33 -6.71
C VAL A 569 9.49 -15.99 -5.94
N ILE A 570 8.34 -16.19 -6.59
CA ILE A 570 7.18 -16.86 -6.00
C ILE A 570 7.50 -18.32 -5.69
N ALA A 571 8.02 -19.07 -6.67
CA ALA A 571 8.44 -20.45 -6.45
C ALA A 571 9.46 -20.59 -5.31
N SER A 572 10.43 -19.68 -5.25
CA SER A 572 11.46 -19.65 -4.19
C SER A 572 10.85 -19.41 -2.81
N ALA A 573 9.88 -18.51 -2.72
CA ALA A 573 9.15 -18.21 -1.49
C ALA A 573 8.27 -19.37 -1.03
N VAL A 574 7.51 -19.98 -1.93
CA VAL A 574 6.66 -21.14 -1.63
C VAL A 574 7.48 -22.34 -1.15
N ARG A 575 8.66 -22.58 -1.73
CA ARG A 575 9.57 -23.67 -1.31
C ARG A 575 10.05 -23.55 0.14
N LEU A 576 10.03 -22.36 0.74
CA LEU A 576 10.33 -22.19 2.17
C LEU A 576 9.23 -22.75 3.07
N VAL A 577 8.01 -22.86 2.55
CA VAL A 577 6.79 -23.18 3.31
C VAL A 577 6.26 -24.58 2.97
N ALA A 578 6.27 -24.97 1.69
CA ALA A 578 5.73 -26.24 1.19
C ALA A 578 6.76 -27.03 0.35
N LYS A 579 6.66 -28.37 0.38
CA LYS A 579 7.50 -29.25 -0.45
C LYS A 579 6.86 -29.43 -1.82
N ASN A 580 7.65 -29.21 -2.87
CA ASN A 580 7.21 -29.33 -4.26
C ASN A 580 7.05 -30.80 -4.69
N ASP A 581 5.92 -31.14 -5.31
CA ASP A 581 5.67 -32.44 -5.94
C ASP A 581 5.59 -32.30 -7.47
N LYS A 582 6.00 -33.34 -8.22
CA LYS A 582 5.91 -33.35 -9.69
C LYS A 582 4.62 -34.07 -10.09
N ASN A 583 3.58 -33.30 -10.41
CA ASN A 583 2.30 -33.85 -10.85
C ASN A 583 1.84 -33.22 -12.18
N SER A 584 0.86 -33.83 -12.84
CA SER A 584 0.31 -33.34 -14.12
C SER A 584 -0.69 -32.17 -13.96
N SER A 585 -1.33 -32.08 -12.79
CA SER A 585 -2.20 -30.99 -12.34
C SER A 585 -1.64 -30.29 -11.09
N PHE A 586 -2.07 -29.06 -10.81
CA PHE A 586 -1.56 -28.22 -9.71
C PHE A 586 -2.62 -27.95 -8.63
N ASP A 587 -2.26 -28.08 -7.36
CA ASP A 587 -3.12 -27.71 -6.21
C ASP A 587 -3.21 -26.19 -6.05
N LEU A 588 -2.15 -25.48 -6.47
CA LEU A 588 -2.02 -24.05 -6.33
C LEU A 588 -1.32 -23.45 -7.55
N ILE A 589 -1.93 -22.42 -8.15
CA ILE A 589 -1.27 -21.59 -9.15
C ILE A 589 -1.08 -20.18 -8.56
N LEU A 590 0.15 -19.68 -8.57
CA LEU A 590 0.47 -18.32 -8.14
C LEU A 590 1.07 -17.55 -9.30
N SER A 591 0.52 -16.38 -9.60
CA SER A 591 0.98 -15.58 -10.74
C SER A 591 0.95 -14.08 -10.48
N ASN A 592 1.99 -13.38 -10.91
CA ASN A 592 1.95 -11.94 -11.15
C ASN A 592 2.07 -11.72 -12.67
N PRO A 593 0.98 -11.92 -13.42
CA PRO A 593 1.03 -11.89 -14.88
C PRO A 593 1.34 -10.47 -15.37
N PRO A 594 2.31 -10.29 -16.28
CA PRO A 594 2.62 -8.97 -16.82
C PRO A 594 1.46 -8.48 -17.68
N VAL A 595 1.10 -7.20 -17.51
CA VAL A 595 0.13 -6.47 -18.36
C VAL A 595 0.84 -5.55 -19.37
N HIS A 596 2.14 -5.76 -19.55
CA HIS A 596 3.03 -4.97 -20.39
C HIS A 596 4.25 -5.79 -20.83
N LEU A 597 4.80 -5.47 -21.98
CA LEU A 597 6.11 -5.89 -22.46
C LEU A 597 6.99 -4.64 -22.62
N GLY A 598 7.83 -4.40 -21.63
CA GLY A 598 8.61 -3.17 -21.59
C GLY A 598 7.74 -1.96 -21.29
N LEU A 599 7.72 -0.99 -22.22
CA LEU A 599 6.89 0.22 -22.11
C LEU A 599 5.51 0.06 -22.77
N GLN A 600 5.29 -1.01 -23.53
CA GLN A 600 4.05 -1.25 -24.27
C GLN A 600 3.12 -2.16 -23.46
N VAL A 601 1.82 -1.86 -23.47
CA VAL A 601 0.79 -2.67 -22.79
C VAL A 601 0.54 -3.97 -23.58
N ASP A 602 0.35 -5.08 -22.88
CA ASP A 602 0.09 -6.40 -23.48
C ASP A 602 -0.78 -7.24 -22.54
N PHE A 603 -1.93 -7.68 -23.03
CA PHE A 603 -2.87 -8.51 -22.25
C PHE A 603 -2.83 -9.99 -22.62
N LEU A 604 -2.06 -10.39 -23.64
CA LEU A 604 -2.04 -11.79 -24.10
C LEU A 604 -1.62 -12.73 -22.99
N THR A 605 -0.56 -12.38 -22.24
CA THR A 605 -0.05 -13.24 -21.16
C THR A 605 -1.07 -13.42 -20.04
N LEU A 606 -1.77 -12.35 -19.64
CA LEU A 606 -2.82 -12.40 -18.63
C LEU A 606 -4.05 -13.17 -19.14
N ARG A 607 -4.44 -12.99 -20.42
CA ARG A 607 -5.55 -13.72 -21.02
C ARG A 607 -5.27 -15.21 -21.14
N ASP A 608 -4.08 -15.59 -21.58
CA ASP A 608 -3.65 -16.99 -21.68
C ASP A 608 -3.56 -17.63 -20.29
N PHE A 609 -3.13 -16.87 -19.28
CA PHE A 609 -3.20 -17.29 -17.88
C PHE A 609 -4.64 -17.58 -17.46
N LEU A 610 -5.54 -16.61 -17.64
CA LEU A 610 -6.92 -16.73 -17.20
C LEU A 610 -7.59 -17.92 -17.90
N SER A 611 -7.58 -17.96 -19.23
CA SER A 611 -8.18 -19.06 -20.01
C SER A 611 -7.55 -20.45 -19.75
N GLY A 612 -6.25 -20.52 -19.44
CA GLY A 612 -5.52 -21.77 -19.27
C GLY A 612 -5.46 -22.30 -17.83
N ALA A 613 -5.65 -21.46 -16.81
CA ALA A 613 -5.42 -21.84 -15.41
C ALA A 613 -6.35 -22.95 -14.94
N GLY A 614 -7.65 -22.88 -15.28
CA GLY A 614 -8.66 -23.86 -14.86
C GLY A 614 -8.31 -25.29 -15.30
N ALA A 615 -7.86 -25.46 -16.54
CA ALA A 615 -7.46 -26.77 -17.09
C ALA A 615 -6.18 -27.36 -16.46
N ARG A 616 -5.42 -26.55 -15.71
CA ARG A 616 -4.17 -26.94 -15.06
C ARG A 616 -4.34 -27.17 -13.56
N LEU A 617 -5.46 -26.76 -12.97
CA LEU A 617 -5.76 -26.98 -11.56
C LEU A 617 -6.25 -28.41 -11.33
N ALA A 618 -5.87 -28.98 -10.18
CA ALA A 618 -6.51 -30.18 -9.64
C ALA A 618 -7.97 -29.86 -9.22
N PRO A 619 -8.83 -30.87 -9.01
CA PRO A 619 -10.11 -30.65 -8.33
C PRO A 619 -9.90 -29.91 -7.00
N ASP A 620 -10.68 -28.85 -6.76
CA ASP A 620 -10.56 -27.91 -5.62
C ASP A 620 -9.25 -27.09 -5.56
N GLY A 621 -8.42 -27.14 -6.61
CA GLY A 621 -7.23 -26.32 -6.72
C GLY A 621 -7.56 -24.82 -6.84
N VAL A 622 -6.66 -23.97 -6.34
CA VAL A 622 -6.87 -22.51 -6.30
C VAL A 622 -5.81 -21.78 -7.12
N ALA A 623 -6.22 -20.79 -7.90
CA ALA A 623 -5.30 -19.85 -8.56
C ALA A 623 -5.38 -18.47 -7.88
N TYR A 624 -4.25 -17.96 -7.40
CA TYR A 624 -4.10 -16.58 -6.96
C TYR A 624 -3.27 -15.80 -7.96
N PHE A 625 -3.76 -14.62 -8.32
CA PHE A 625 -2.98 -13.66 -9.09
C PHE A 625 -3.22 -12.23 -8.61
N VAL A 626 -2.32 -11.34 -9.00
CA VAL A 626 -2.40 -9.91 -8.70
C VAL A 626 -2.45 -9.12 -10.00
N ALA A 627 -3.27 -8.08 -10.01
CA ALA A 627 -3.36 -7.12 -11.09
C ALA A 627 -3.73 -5.75 -10.51
N GLN A 628 -3.39 -4.68 -11.22
CA GLN A 628 -3.83 -3.34 -10.85
C GLN A 628 -5.35 -3.24 -11.02
N ARG A 629 -6.03 -2.49 -10.14
CA ARG A 629 -7.51 -2.34 -10.14
C ARG A 629 -8.09 -1.85 -11.47
N TYR A 630 -7.29 -1.16 -12.28
CA TYR A 630 -7.69 -0.65 -13.60
C TYR A 630 -7.48 -1.65 -14.74
N VAL A 631 -6.99 -2.86 -14.46
CA VAL A 631 -6.87 -3.94 -15.46
C VAL A 631 -8.23 -4.65 -15.54
N PRO A 632 -8.84 -4.78 -16.73
CA PRO A 632 -10.17 -5.37 -16.88
C PRO A 632 -10.10 -6.91 -16.86
N CYS A 633 -9.71 -7.49 -15.72
CA CYS A 633 -9.53 -8.94 -15.55
C CYS A 633 -10.81 -9.73 -15.86
N ALA A 634 -11.99 -9.20 -15.47
CA ALA A 634 -13.28 -9.84 -15.75
C ALA A 634 -13.59 -9.92 -17.26
N ALA A 635 -13.19 -8.90 -18.02
CA ALA A 635 -13.30 -8.90 -19.48
C ALA A 635 -12.36 -9.93 -20.13
N LEU A 636 -11.13 -10.01 -19.64
CA LEU A 636 -10.12 -10.93 -20.17
C LEU A 636 -10.37 -12.40 -19.83
N ALA A 637 -11.06 -12.69 -18.72
CA ALA A 637 -11.32 -14.06 -18.28
C ALA A 637 -12.40 -14.79 -19.11
N GLY A 638 -13.34 -14.06 -19.72
CA GLY A 638 -14.49 -14.69 -20.41
C GLY A 638 -15.36 -15.55 -19.48
N ASP A 639 -16.36 -16.24 -20.03
CA ASP A 639 -17.34 -17.00 -19.23
C ASP A 639 -16.75 -18.27 -18.57
N ASP A 640 -15.53 -18.63 -18.93
CA ASP A 640 -14.87 -19.90 -18.54
C ASP A 640 -14.34 -19.92 -17.10
N LEU A 641 -14.27 -18.77 -16.42
CA LEU A 641 -13.98 -18.70 -14.99
C LEU A 641 -15.07 -17.98 -14.22
N ASN A 642 -15.60 -18.66 -13.20
CA ASN A 642 -16.24 -18.01 -12.06
C ASN A 642 -15.18 -17.21 -11.29
N LEU A 643 -14.82 -16.04 -11.82
CA LEU A 643 -14.12 -15.05 -11.01
C LEU A 643 -15.06 -14.65 -9.87
N PRO A 644 -14.64 -14.74 -8.60
CA PRO A 644 -15.43 -14.20 -7.51
C PRO A 644 -15.70 -12.72 -7.82
N LYS A 645 -16.92 -12.25 -7.51
CA LYS A 645 -17.25 -10.82 -7.62
C LYS A 645 -16.15 -10.04 -6.90
N LEU A 646 -15.45 -9.17 -7.63
CA LEU A 646 -14.26 -8.42 -7.19
C LEU A 646 -14.49 -7.55 -5.94
N ASN A 647 -15.74 -7.45 -5.47
CA ASN A 647 -16.16 -6.69 -4.29
C ASN A 647 -16.53 -7.50 -3.05
N GLU A 648 -16.22 -8.80 -2.99
CA GLU A 648 -16.14 -9.44 -1.68
C GLU A 648 -14.96 -8.84 -0.92
N LYS A 649 -15.28 -7.86 -0.06
CA LYS A 649 -14.43 -7.47 1.05
C LYS A 649 -13.87 -8.74 1.68
N MET A 650 -12.57 -8.94 1.46
CA MET A 650 -11.75 -10.04 1.96
C MET A 650 -11.56 -9.98 3.49
N ASN A 651 -12.63 -9.69 4.23
CA ASN A 651 -12.69 -9.48 5.66
C ASN A 651 -13.79 -10.31 6.36
N SER A 652 -14.51 -11.21 5.70
CA SER A 652 -15.61 -11.95 6.34
C SER A 652 -15.45 -13.47 6.50
N GLU A 653 -14.35 -14.08 6.04
CA GLU A 653 -14.19 -15.55 6.14
C GLU A 653 -13.54 -16.05 7.44
N ASN A 654 -13.32 -15.19 8.45
CA ASN A 654 -12.78 -15.61 9.75
C ASN A 654 -13.43 -14.86 10.94
N GLU A 655 -14.67 -14.38 10.82
CA GLU A 655 -15.40 -13.96 12.01
C GLU A 655 -15.99 -15.21 12.69
N SER A 656 -15.50 -15.49 13.90
CA SER A 656 -16.14 -16.45 14.80
C SER A 656 -17.64 -16.14 14.89
N GLU A 657 -18.50 -17.16 14.78
CA GLU A 657 -19.95 -17.00 14.95
C GLU A 657 -20.32 -16.54 16.39
N LEU A 658 -19.38 -16.67 17.33
CA LEU A 658 -19.53 -16.31 18.73
C LEU A 658 -18.57 -15.17 19.11
N SER A 659 -19.05 -14.22 19.90
CA SER A 659 -18.23 -13.19 20.57
C SER A 659 -18.43 -13.28 22.07
N VAL A 660 -17.36 -13.15 22.86
CA VAL A 660 -17.38 -13.27 24.32
C VAL A 660 -16.79 -12.03 24.99
N SER A 661 -17.36 -11.62 26.12
CA SER A 661 -16.80 -10.57 26.98
C SER A 661 -17.07 -10.84 28.46
N TYR A 662 -16.09 -10.54 29.33
CA TYR A 662 -16.31 -10.55 30.77
C TYR A 662 -17.03 -9.29 31.22
N ASN A 663 -17.87 -9.41 32.25
CA ASN A 663 -18.34 -8.27 32.98
C ASN A 663 -17.19 -7.62 33.80
N GLN A 664 -17.47 -6.45 34.36
CA GLN A 664 -16.52 -5.53 34.96
C GLN A 664 -15.75 -6.10 36.16
N ASP A 665 -16.35 -7.03 36.90
CA ASP A 665 -15.75 -7.72 38.04
C ASP A 665 -15.25 -9.13 37.72
N GLY A 666 -15.35 -9.55 36.45
CA GLY A 666 -14.93 -10.86 35.98
C GLY A 666 -15.74 -12.03 36.55
N ALA A 667 -16.89 -11.76 37.16
CA ALA A 667 -17.71 -12.76 37.83
C ALA A 667 -18.79 -13.37 36.92
N CYS A 668 -19.06 -12.76 35.78
CA CYS A 668 -19.91 -13.26 34.70
C CYS A 668 -19.26 -12.99 33.33
N PHE A 669 -19.69 -13.70 32.30
CA PHE A 669 -19.36 -13.36 30.92
C PHE A 669 -20.59 -13.45 30.02
N ALA A 670 -20.65 -12.57 29.03
CA ALA A 670 -21.70 -12.50 28.05
C ALA A 670 -21.19 -13.03 26.70
N CYS A 671 -22.05 -13.75 26.00
CA CYS A 671 -21.79 -14.31 24.68
C CYS A 671 -22.80 -13.72 23.69
N ALA A 672 -22.35 -13.26 22.54
CA ALA A 672 -23.20 -12.87 21.41
C ALA A 672 -23.04 -13.86 20.26
N ARG A 673 -24.13 -14.14 19.54
CA ARG A 673 -24.14 -15.01 18.36
C ARG A 673 -24.49 -14.22 17.11
N SER A 674 -23.59 -14.23 16.13
CA SER A 674 -23.70 -13.46 14.88
C SER A 674 -24.44 -14.23 13.78
N ASN A 675 -24.64 -15.54 13.92
CA ASN A 675 -25.48 -16.34 13.04
C ASN A 675 -26.95 -15.95 13.18
N ALA A 676 -27.61 -15.59 12.08
CA ALA A 676 -28.99 -15.09 12.10
C ALA A 676 -30.02 -16.12 12.60
N ARG A 677 -29.77 -17.43 12.41
CA ARG A 677 -30.68 -18.50 12.87
C ARG A 677 -30.60 -18.76 14.37
N GLU A 678 -29.46 -18.43 14.98
CA GLU A 678 -29.18 -18.59 16.40
C GLU A 678 -28.86 -17.26 17.08
N GLY A 679 -29.27 -16.16 16.45
CA GLY A 679 -28.91 -14.80 16.84
C GLY A 679 -29.38 -14.50 18.26
N GLY A 680 -28.61 -13.70 18.99
CA GLY A 680 -28.96 -13.38 20.38
C GLY A 680 -27.75 -13.24 21.29
N PHE A 681 -28.03 -13.25 22.59
CA PHE A 681 -27.00 -13.23 23.62
C PHE A 681 -27.33 -14.20 24.76
N THR A 682 -26.30 -14.66 25.46
CA THR A 682 -26.40 -15.51 26.66
C THR A 682 -25.38 -15.05 27.69
N VAL A 683 -25.77 -15.00 28.95
CA VAL A 683 -24.91 -14.64 30.09
C VAL A 683 -24.67 -15.88 30.94
N TYR A 684 -23.42 -16.06 31.37
CA TYR A 684 -23.00 -17.15 32.22
C TYR A 684 -22.29 -16.62 33.47
N ASN A 685 -22.54 -17.25 34.61
CA ASN A 685 -21.76 -17.06 35.82
C ASN A 685 -20.43 -17.79 35.70
N VAL A 686 -19.34 -17.16 36.15
CA VAL A 686 -17.98 -17.70 36.02
C VAL A 686 -17.68 -18.81 37.04
N SER A 687 -18.12 -18.66 38.28
CA SER A 687 -17.91 -19.67 39.34
C SER A 687 -19.06 -19.61 40.37
N PRO A 688 -19.81 -20.71 40.59
CA PRO A 688 -19.82 -21.93 39.77
C PRO A 688 -20.27 -21.64 38.32
N PHE A 689 -19.74 -22.38 37.34
CA PHE A 689 -20.14 -22.22 35.95
C PHE A 689 -21.63 -22.53 35.77
N ARG A 690 -22.41 -21.55 35.31
CA ARG A 690 -23.86 -21.72 35.11
C ARG A 690 -24.42 -20.66 34.17
N GLU A 691 -25.27 -21.06 33.23
CA GLU A 691 -26.10 -20.11 32.46
C GLU A 691 -27.05 -19.35 33.39
N THR A 692 -27.04 -18.02 33.31
CA THR A 692 -27.91 -17.17 34.13
C THR A 692 -29.17 -16.79 33.38
N PHE A 693 -29.04 -16.10 32.25
CA PHE A 693 -30.13 -15.67 31.37
C PHE A 693 -29.63 -15.41 29.95
N GLY A 694 -30.54 -15.31 28.99
CA GLY A 694 -30.20 -15.01 27.60
C GLY A 694 -31.45 -14.85 26.75
N ARG A 695 -31.29 -14.27 25.56
CA ARG A 695 -32.36 -14.12 24.58
C ARG A 695 -31.90 -14.54 23.20
N ARG A 696 -32.79 -15.21 22.48
CA ARG A 696 -32.66 -15.48 21.05
C ARG A 696 -33.50 -14.49 20.25
N PHE A 697 -32.91 -13.95 19.19
CA PHE A 697 -33.57 -13.15 18.17
C PHE A 697 -33.76 -14.02 16.92
N ARG A 698 -34.98 -14.07 16.38
CA ARG A 698 -35.32 -14.90 15.22
C ARG A 698 -34.96 -14.24 13.88
N ASP A 699 -34.59 -12.98 13.90
CA ASP A 699 -34.47 -12.08 12.76
C ASP A 699 -33.14 -11.31 12.75
N GLY A 700 -32.03 -12.02 13.04
CA GLY A 700 -30.68 -11.53 12.78
C GLY A 700 -29.68 -11.74 13.91
N GLY A 701 -28.40 -11.57 13.59
CA GLY A 701 -27.25 -11.80 14.47
C GLY A 701 -26.86 -10.61 15.36
N VAL A 702 -26.25 -10.91 16.50
CA VAL A 702 -25.58 -9.97 17.41
C VAL A 702 -24.07 -10.25 17.34
N GLY A 703 -23.27 -9.24 16.99
CA GLY A 703 -21.82 -9.38 16.88
C GLY A 703 -21.09 -9.10 18.19
N THR A 704 -21.60 -8.17 19.00
CA THR A 704 -20.99 -7.79 20.28
C THR A 704 -22.08 -7.60 21.32
N THR A 705 -21.81 -8.10 22.53
CA THR A 705 -22.61 -7.84 23.72
C THR A 705 -21.69 -7.43 24.86
N GLU A 706 -22.07 -6.42 25.64
CA GLU A 706 -21.35 -6.00 26.84
C GLU A 706 -22.36 -5.78 27.96
N MET A 707 -22.20 -6.49 29.09
CA MET A 707 -23.14 -6.38 30.20
C MET A 707 -22.68 -5.35 31.24
N LEU A 708 -23.63 -4.74 31.95
CA LEU A 708 -23.33 -3.86 33.08
C LEU A 708 -23.38 -4.66 34.41
N PHE A 709 -22.21 -4.97 34.95
CA PHE A 709 -22.00 -5.76 36.17
C PHE A 709 -22.81 -7.06 36.17
N ARG A 710 -23.79 -7.17 37.07
CA ARG A 710 -24.73 -8.29 37.18
C ARG A 710 -26.18 -7.83 37.07
N CYS A 711 -26.42 -6.68 36.43
CA CYS A 711 -27.78 -6.18 36.21
C CYS A 711 -28.34 -6.69 34.88
N ASN A 712 -29.61 -6.36 34.63
CA ASN A 712 -30.38 -6.66 33.43
C ASN A 712 -30.05 -5.75 32.24
N ILE A 713 -29.06 -4.86 32.33
CA ILE A 713 -28.70 -3.93 31.25
C ILE A 713 -27.49 -4.42 30.45
N LEU A 714 -27.65 -4.47 29.12
CA LEU A 714 -26.63 -4.85 28.16
C LEU A 714 -26.50 -3.81 27.04
N ALA A 715 -25.33 -3.72 26.43
CA ALA A 715 -25.12 -3.03 25.17
C ALA A 715 -24.94 -4.05 24.05
N LEU A 716 -25.77 -3.97 23.02
CA LEU A 716 -25.79 -4.87 21.88
C LEU A 716 -25.39 -4.14 20.59
N VAL A 717 -24.57 -4.78 19.77
CA VAL A 717 -24.23 -4.33 18.41
C VAL A 717 -24.49 -5.48 17.45
N GLY A 718 -25.17 -5.22 16.35
CA GLY A 718 -25.44 -6.25 15.34
C GLY A 718 -24.17 -6.73 14.63
N GLY A 719 -24.15 -7.99 14.22
CA GLY A 719 -23.03 -8.60 13.50
C GLY A 719 -23.46 -9.83 12.70
N GLY A 720 -22.52 -10.40 11.94
CA GLY A 720 -22.79 -11.49 11.00
C GLY A 720 -23.34 -11.00 9.66
N ARG A 721 -23.72 -11.95 8.79
CA ARG A 721 -24.20 -11.67 7.42
C ARG A 721 -25.54 -10.94 7.41
N GLU A 722 -26.42 -11.26 8.36
CA GLU A 722 -27.75 -10.66 8.53
C GLU A 722 -27.88 -10.15 9.98
N PRO A 723 -27.42 -8.92 10.28
CA PRO A 723 -27.38 -8.42 11.64
C PRO A 723 -28.75 -7.93 12.12
N LYS A 724 -29.13 -8.26 13.37
CA LYS A 724 -30.40 -7.85 14.00
C LYS A 724 -30.51 -6.32 14.16
N PHE A 725 -29.38 -5.69 14.46
CA PHE A 725 -29.24 -4.25 14.59
C PHE A 725 -28.18 -3.76 13.61
N SER A 726 -28.16 -2.47 13.28
CA SER A 726 -27.07 -1.93 12.46
C SER A 726 -25.73 -2.10 13.21
N PRO A 727 -24.63 -2.53 12.54
CA PRO A 727 -23.30 -2.60 13.15
C PRO A 727 -22.75 -1.20 13.53
N ASN A 728 -23.43 -0.13 13.10
CA ASN A 728 -23.11 1.25 13.46
C ASN A 728 -23.95 1.75 14.65
N LYS A 729 -24.77 0.91 15.28
CA LYS A 729 -25.60 1.27 16.43
C LYS A 729 -25.20 0.47 17.66
N VAL A 730 -25.16 1.14 18.81
CA VAL A 730 -25.14 0.49 20.12
C VAL A 730 -26.54 0.58 20.70
N MET A 731 -27.16 -0.57 20.93
CA MET A 731 -28.48 -0.68 21.54
C MET A 731 -28.31 -0.94 23.04
N ILE A 732 -28.83 -0.05 23.88
CA ILE A 732 -28.92 -0.27 25.33
C ILE A 732 -30.18 -1.10 25.59
N TRP A 733 -29.99 -2.35 25.96
CA TRP A 733 -31.02 -3.36 26.14
C TRP A 733 -31.31 -3.55 27.63
N ASP A 734 -32.59 -3.52 27.99
CA ASP A 734 -33.07 -3.97 29.30
C ASP A 734 -33.71 -5.34 29.14
N ASP A 735 -33.06 -6.35 29.72
CA ASP A 735 -33.50 -7.73 29.63
C ASP A 735 -34.75 -8.03 30.47
N HIS A 736 -34.94 -7.34 31.58
CA HIS A 736 -36.15 -7.48 32.39
C HIS A 736 -37.38 -6.97 31.63
N GLN A 737 -37.23 -5.84 30.94
CA GLN A 737 -38.30 -5.28 30.09
C GLN A 737 -38.37 -5.95 28.70
N GLY A 738 -37.35 -6.69 28.31
CA GLY A 738 -37.26 -7.34 27.00
C GLY A 738 -37.27 -6.38 25.82
N ARG A 739 -36.73 -5.17 25.99
CA ARG A 739 -36.71 -4.14 24.94
C ARG A 739 -35.47 -3.26 25.02
N CYS A 740 -35.22 -2.55 23.91
CA CYS A 740 -34.23 -1.49 23.90
C CYS A 740 -34.76 -0.24 24.62
N ILE A 741 -33.94 0.33 25.50
CA ILE A 741 -34.24 1.53 26.30
C ILE A 741 -33.45 2.76 25.84
N GLY A 742 -32.49 2.59 24.93
CA GLY A 742 -31.75 3.70 24.33
C GLY A 742 -30.87 3.24 23.17
N GLU A 743 -30.58 4.14 22.23
CA GLU A 743 -29.69 3.86 21.11
C GLU A 743 -28.64 4.95 20.92
N LEU A 744 -27.43 4.54 20.57
CA LEU A 744 -26.35 5.43 20.14
C LEU A 744 -26.02 5.11 18.69
N VAL A 745 -26.08 6.11 17.81
CA VAL A 745 -25.93 5.93 16.37
C VAL A 745 -24.63 6.56 15.89
N PHE A 746 -23.84 5.79 15.16
CA PHE A 746 -22.55 6.18 14.62
C PHE A 746 -22.55 6.12 13.09
N LYS A 747 -21.59 6.80 12.47
CA LYS A 747 -21.45 6.83 11.00
C LYS A 747 -20.60 5.69 10.44
N VAL A 748 -19.78 5.09 11.31
CA VAL A 748 -18.92 3.95 11.00
C VAL A 748 -19.22 2.81 11.97
N PRO A 749 -18.84 1.57 11.62
CA PRO A 749 -19.07 0.42 12.49
C PRO A 749 -18.45 0.58 13.87
N VAL A 750 -19.19 0.15 14.88
CA VAL A 750 -18.73 0.09 16.27
C VAL A 750 -17.72 -1.05 16.38
N ARG A 751 -16.53 -0.77 16.91
CA ARG A 751 -15.44 -1.74 17.09
C ARG A 751 -15.38 -2.30 18.51
N GLY A 752 -15.83 -1.53 19.50
CA GLY A 752 -15.88 -1.97 20.89
C GLY A 752 -16.80 -1.10 21.72
N VAL A 753 -17.34 -1.66 22.80
CA VAL A 753 -18.18 -0.95 23.77
C VAL A 753 -17.67 -1.26 25.17
N ARG A 754 -17.70 -0.30 26.09
CA ARG A 754 -17.48 -0.55 27.52
C ARG A 754 -18.56 0.14 28.31
N LEU A 755 -19.14 -0.57 29.27
CA LEU A 755 -20.14 -0.03 30.18
C LEU A 755 -19.56 0.17 31.56
N ARG A 756 -20.00 1.25 32.20
CA ARG A 756 -19.79 1.61 33.60
C ARG A 756 -21.12 2.15 34.14
N ARG A 757 -21.30 2.23 35.46
CA ARG A 757 -22.56 2.68 36.08
C ARG A 757 -23.00 4.06 35.60
N ASP A 758 -22.07 4.93 35.26
CA ASP A 758 -22.30 6.33 34.88
C ASP A 758 -21.79 6.67 33.46
N LYS A 759 -21.16 5.72 32.75
CA LYS A 759 -20.57 5.95 31.41
C LYS A 759 -20.88 4.83 30.41
N VAL A 760 -21.13 5.21 29.16
CA VAL A 760 -21.05 4.33 27.99
C VAL A 760 -19.89 4.77 27.12
N VAL A 761 -18.89 3.92 26.94
CA VAL A 761 -17.74 4.20 26.07
C VAL A 761 -17.89 3.41 24.78
N VAL A 762 -17.78 4.09 23.64
CA VAL A 762 -17.87 3.46 22.32
C VAL A 762 -16.58 3.72 21.54
N ALA A 763 -15.92 2.64 21.14
CA ALA A 763 -14.73 2.66 20.31
C ALA A 763 -15.08 2.43 18.84
N LEU A 764 -14.65 3.36 17.98
CA LEU A 764 -14.68 3.26 16.53
C LEU A 764 -13.24 3.11 16.00
N ALA A 765 -13.08 2.96 14.68
CA ALA A 765 -11.77 2.76 14.06
C ALA A 765 -10.74 3.88 14.34
N HIS A 766 -11.18 5.13 14.58
CA HIS A 766 -10.28 6.27 14.80
C HIS A 766 -10.73 7.20 15.93
N LYS A 767 -11.78 6.84 16.69
CA LYS A 767 -12.36 7.68 17.72
C LYS A 767 -12.91 6.87 18.88
N ILE A 768 -12.80 7.43 20.08
CA ILE A 768 -13.54 6.99 21.25
C ILE A 768 -14.59 8.07 21.59
N PHE A 769 -15.81 7.64 21.88
CA PHE A 769 -16.88 8.47 22.41
C PHE A 769 -17.21 8.02 23.83
N VAL A 770 -17.39 8.97 24.74
CA VAL A 770 -17.76 8.73 26.14
C VAL A 770 -19.07 9.46 26.39
N TYR A 771 -20.11 8.70 26.68
CA TYR A 771 -21.44 9.20 26.99
C TYR A 771 -21.75 9.04 28.46
N ASN A 772 -22.55 9.94 29.02
CA ASN A 772 -23.19 9.74 30.30
C ASN A 772 -24.22 8.60 30.18
N PHE A 773 -24.22 7.65 31.12
CA PHE A 773 -25.13 6.50 31.03
C PHE A 773 -26.60 6.87 31.29
N SER A 774 -26.85 7.87 32.16
CA SER A 774 -28.21 8.18 32.63
C SER A 774 -29.08 8.87 31.58
N ASP A 775 -28.50 9.77 30.78
CA ASP A 775 -29.21 10.57 29.78
C ASP A 775 -28.65 10.39 28.36
N LEU A 776 -27.63 9.55 28.18
CA LEU A 776 -26.95 9.28 26.91
C LEU A 776 -26.36 10.52 26.24
N ARG A 777 -26.11 11.60 26.99
CA ARG A 777 -25.41 12.78 26.46
C ARG A 777 -23.93 12.51 26.27
N LEU A 778 -23.38 12.99 25.16
CA LEU A 778 -21.95 12.90 24.88
C LEU A 778 -21.19 13.81 25.85
N GLU A 779 -20.28 13.24 26.62
CA GLU A 779 -19.40 13.99 27.54
C GLU A 779 -18.03 14.25 26.91
N GLN A 780 -17.45 13.26 26.24
CA GLN A 780 -16.13 13.40 25.63
C GLN A 780 -16.02 12.67 24.30
N GLN A 781 -15.24 13.24 23.38
CA GLN A 781 -14.80 12.60 22.15
C GLN A 781 -13.28 12.70 22.05
N MET A 782 -12.64 11.60 21.67
CA MET A 782 -11.18 11.49 21.62
C MET A 782 -10.76 10.88 20.28
N ASP A 783 -9.82 11.51 19.59
CA ASP A 783 -9.22 10.92 18.39
C ASP A 783 -8.13 9.91 18.78
N THR A 784 -8.04 8.82 18.01
CA THR A 784 -7.04 7.76 18.18
C THR A 784 -6.31 7.49 16.87
N ALA A 785 -5.13 6.90 16.94
CA ALA A 785 -4.56 6.14 15.84
C ALA A 785 -5.54 5.01 15.43
N THR A 786 -5.23 4.30 14.35
CA THR A 786 -6.04 3.19 13.87
C THR A 786 -6.30 2.17 14.99
N ASN A 787 -7.58 1.96 15.30
CA ASN A 787 -8.10 1.14 16.38
C ASN A 787 -9.09 0.09 15.85
N GLU A 788 -8.68 -0.70 14.85
CA GLU A 788 -9.55 -1.70 14.22
C GLU A 788 -10.05 -2.78 15.19
N SER A 789 -9.31 -3.03 16.28
CA SER A 789 -9.71 -4.00 17.32
C SER A 789 -10.58 -3.39 18.42
N GLY A 790 -10.96 -2.11 18.33
CA GLY A 790 -11.81 -1.46 19.33
C GLY A 790 -11.18 -1.39 20.73
N LEU A 791 -9.85 -1.29 20.82
CA LEU A 791 -9.10 -1.25 22.07
C LEU A 791 -9.52 -0.04 22.90
N CYS A 792 -10.14 -0.32 24.03
CA CYS A 792 -10.43 0.66 25.07
C CYS A 792 -10.73 -0.08 26.39
N VAL A 793 -10.26 0.47 27.50
CA VAL A 793 -10.52 -0.03 28.86
C VAL A 793 -10.87 1.15 29.76
N ILE A 794 -11.84 0.94 30.66
CA ILE A 794 -12.28 1.94 31.64
C ILE A 794 -12.32 1.29 33.03
N SER A 795 -11.91 2.01 34.07
CA SER A 795 -11.97 1.52 35.44
C SER A 795 -13.44 1.36 35.86
N PRO A 796 -13.81 0.21 36.48
CA PRO A 796 -15.18 -0.05 36.88
C PRO A 796 -15.63 0.66 38.17
N THR A 797 -14.69 1.12 39.02
CA THR A 797 -15.01 1.77 40.31
C THR A 797 -15.41 3.22 40.13
N THR A 798 -16.32 3.73 40.98
CA THR A 798 -16.75 5.13 40.94
C THR A 798 -15.78 6.10 41.63
N GLU A 799 -14.83 5.58 42.42
CA GLU A 799 -13.82 6.38 43.11
C GLU A 799 -12.79 7.01 42.18
N ARG A 800 -12.44 6.28 41.11
CA ARG A 800 -11.50 6.74 40.09
C ARG A 800 -12.00 6.39 38.71
N THR A 801 -12.03 7.37 37.83
CA THR A 801 -12.49 7.30 36.46
C THR A 801 -11.30 7.40 35.54
N VAL A 802 -10.72 6.25 35.23
CA VAL A 802 -9.54 6.10 34.38
C VAL A 802 -9.93 5.38 33.10
N LEU A 803 -9.66 6.00 31.96
CA LEU A 803 -9.90 5.43 30.64
C LEU A 803 -8.57 5.33 29.90
N ALA A 804 -8.24 4.17 29.34
CA ALA A 804 -7.09 4.01 28.47
C ALA A 804 -7.50 3.51 27.08
N CYS A 805 -6.92 4.12 26.05
CA CYS A 805 -7.15 3.80 24.64
C CYS A 805 -5.89 4.09 23.81
N PRO A 806 -5.79 3.65 22.55
CA PRO A 806 -4.68 4.06 21.68
C PRO A 806 -4.55 5.59 21.59
N GLY A 807 -3.30 6.08 21.69
CA GLY A 807 -2.96 7.47 21.46
C GLY A 807 -2.95 7.84 19.98
N LEU A 808 -2.43 9.01 19.63
CA LEU A 808 -2.39 9.48 18.24
C LEU A 808 -1.25 8.84 17.44
N ASN A 809 -0.21 8.38 18.12
CA ASN A 809 0.96 7.76 17.50
C ASN A 809 0.95 6.23 17.65
N LYS A 810 1.58 5.54 16.69
CA LYS A 810 1.73 4.08 16.72
C LYS A 810 2.38 3.62 18.03
N GLY A 811 1.75 2.65 18.69
CA GLY A 811 2.24 2.07 19.95
C GLY A 811 2.14 2.97 21.19
N GLN A 812 1.57 4.18 21.04
CA GLN A 812 1.28 5.09 22.13
C GLN A 812 -0.08 4.77 22.75
N VAL A 813 -0.20 4.88 24.09
CA VAL A 813 -1.47 4.80 24.82
C VAL A 813 -1.82 6.19 25.34
N ARG A 814 -3.10 6.57 25.23
CA ARG A 814 -3.71 7.73 25.88
C ARG A 814 -4.45 7.28 27.12
N VAL A 815 -4.20 7.93 28.26
CA VAL A 815 -4.85 7.67 29.54
C VAL A 815 -5.56 8.95 30.00
N GLU A 816 -6.87 8.90 30.15
CA GLU A 816 -7.67 9.97 30.74
C GLU A 816 -7.91 9.67 32.21
N LEU A 817 -7.58 10.65 33.05
CA LEU A 817 -7.86 10.66 34.48
C LEU A 817 -8.97 11.70 34.70
N PHE A 818 -10.23 11.29 34.52
CA PHE A 818 -11.37 12.22 34.50
C PHE A 818 -11.51 12.99 35.82
N ASP A 819 -11.30 12.33 36.96
CA ASP A 819 -11.44 12.99 38.27
C ASP A 819 -10.34 14.04 38.51
N LEU A 820 -9.25 13.96 37.76
CA LEU A 820 -8.14 14.92 37.80
C LEU A 820 -8.13 15.88 36.60
N GLY A 821 -9.10 15.75 35.68
CA GLY A 821 -9.13 16.51 34.42
C GLY A 821 -7.84 16.41 33.61
N THR A 822 -7.09 15.31 33.74
CA THR A 822 -5.72 15.19 33.22
C THR A 822 -5.62 14.07 32.20
N THR A 823 -5.00 14.36 31.05
CA THR A 823 -4.65 13.36 30.03
C THR A 823 -3.15 13.05 30.07
N LYS A 824 -2.79 11.78 29.96
CA LYS A 824 -1.40 11.30 29.82
C LYS A 824 -1.22 10.53 28.52
N PHE A 825 -0.03 10.62 27.94
CA PHE A 825 0.36 9.84 26.77
C PHE A 825 1.61 9.00 27.07
N ILE A 826 1.51 7.69 26.90
CA ILE A 826 2.58 6.73 27.19
C ILE A 826 3.06 6.13 25.87
N ALA A 827 4.32 6.34 25.50
CA ALA A 827 4.95 5.67 24.37
C ALA A 827 5.28 4.20 24.74
N ALA A 828 4.25 3.36 24.82
CA ALA A 828 4.35 2.03 25.41
C ALA A 828 5.12 1.04 24.54
N HIS A 829 5.01 1.12 23.22
CA HIS A 829 5.63 0.19 22.26
C HIS A 829 6.04 0.88 20.95
N GLU A 830 6.95 0.28 20.18
CA GLU A 830 7.32 0.74 18.83
C GLU A 830 6.30 0.33 17.74
N THR A 831 5.60 -0.78 17.98
CA THR A 831 4.57 -1.32 17.08
C THR A 831 3.18 -1.03 17.62
N ALA A 832 2.14 -1.20 16.79
CA ALA A 832 0.77 -0.89 17.20
C ALA A 832 0.36 -1.74 18.42
N LEU A 833 -0.55 -1.19 19.22
CA LEU A 833 -1.09 -1.86 20.39
C LEU A 833 -1.98 -3.01 19.95
N ALA A 834 -1.85 -4.16 20.63
CA ALA A 834 -2.67 -5.33 20.39
C ALA A 834 -3.65 -5.59 21.53
N CYS A 835 -3.30 -5.24 22.78
CA CYS A 835 -4.14 -5.47 23.95
C CYS A 835 -3.85 -4.43 25.04
N LEU A 836 -4.90 -4.06 25.79
CA LEU A 836 -4.85 -3.23 26.99
C LEU A 836 -5.57 -3.97 28.13
N GLY A 837 -5.05 -3.86 29.36
CA GLY A 837 -5.71 -4.34 30.57
C GLY A 837 -5.55 -3.30 31.68
N LEU A 838 -6.60 -3.00 32.43
CA LEU A 838 -6.59 -2.00 33.49
C LEU A 838 -6.97 -2.66 34.81
N SER A 839 -6.33 -2.29 35.92
CA SER A 839 -6.76 -2.73 37.25
C SER A 839 -8.12 -2.14 37.61
N ALA A 840 -8.87 -2.81 38.47
CA ALA A 840 -10.23 -2.39 38.85
C ALA A 840 -10.28 -0.96 39.43
N ASP A 841 -9.25 -0.57 40.18
CA ASP A 841 -9.10 0.77 40.76
C ASP A 841 -8.48 1.81 39.79
N GLY A 842 -8.16 1.40 38.56
CA GLY A 842 -7.55 2.25 37.54
C GLY A 842 -6.08 2.62 37.79
N SER A 843 -5.42 2.08 38.81
CA SER A 843 -4.04 2.47 39.19
C SER A 843 -2.95 1.87 38.27
N LEU A 844 -3.19 0.70 37.69
CA LEU A 844 -2.23 -0.02 36.86
C LEU A 844 -2.78 -0.28 35.46
N LEU A 845 -1.95 -0.05 34.45
CA LEU A 845 -2.26 -0.31 33.04
C LEU A 845 -1.25 -1.29 32.46
N ALA A 846 -1.72 -2.47 32.05
CA ALA A 846 -0.97 -3.45 31.27
C ALA A 846 -1.19 -3.23 29.77
N THR A 847 -0.13 -3.37 28.98
CA THR A 847 -0.14 -3.16 27.53
C THR A 847 0.66 -4.23 26.82
N ALA A 848 0.21 -4.64 25.64
CA ALA A 848 0.96 -5.47 24.71
C ALA A 848 0.82 -4.91 23.29
N SER A 849 1.86 -5.07 22.47
CA SER A 849 1.85 -4.71 21.06
C SER A 849 1.66 -5.91 20.14
N GLU A 850 1.54 -5.67 18.83
CA GLU A 850 1.47 -6.71 17.80
C GLU A 850 2.67 -7.66 17.79
N LYS A 851 3.86 -7.21 18.25
CA LYS A 851 5.00 -8.11 18.48
C LYS A 851 4.68 -9.13 19.58
N GLY A 852 4.00 -8.70 20.64
CA GLY A 852 3.50 -9.51 21.76
C GLY A 852 4.52 -10.37 22.50
N THR A 853 5.81 -10.05 22.35
CA THR A 853 6.91 -10.67 23.10
C THR A 853 7.06 -10.10 24.51
N LEU A 854 6.67 -8.83 24.68
CA LEU A 854 6.75 -8.09 25.93
C LEU A 854 5.36 -7.57 26.33
N ILE A 855 5.07 -7.66 27.62
CA ILE A 855 3.90 -7.07 28.28
C ILE A 855 4.44 -6.03 29.27
N ARG A 856 3.95 -4.80 29.20
CA ARG A 856 4.42 -3.70 30.05
C ARG A 856 3.32 -3.20 30.96
N VAL A 857 3.63 -3.01 32.24
CA VAL A 857 2.73 -2.48 33.27
C VAL A 857 3.20 -1.08 33.67
N PHE A 858 2.29 -0.12 33.58
CA PHE A 858 2.51 1.29 33.90
C PHE A 858 1.66 1.72 35.09
N ASP A 859 2.15 2.69 35.85
CA ASP A 859 1.33 3.50 36.75
C ASP A 859 0.54 4.51 35.91
N THR A 860 -0.78 4.56 36.06
CA THR A 860 -1.64 5.42 35.24
C THR A 860 -1.53 6.90 35.61
N HIS A 861 -1.19 7.22 36.86
CA HIS A 861 -1.10 8.58 37.36
C HIS A 861 0.22 9.23 36.97
N THR A 862 1.34 8.54 37.20
CA THR A 862 2.68 9.04 36.87
C THR A 862 3.11 8.75 35.43
N ALA A 863 2.38 7.87 34.72
CA ALA A 863 2.74 7.36 33.40
C ALA A 863 4.09 6.59 33.36
N SER A 864 4.63 6.19 34.51
CA SER A 864 5.92 5.51 34.60
C SER A 864 5.78 4.01 34.37
N LEU A 865 6.71 3.43 33.61
CA LEU A 865 6.85 1.98 33.47
C LEU A 865 7.27 1.36 34.82
N LEU A 866 6.46 0.44 35.34
CA LEU A 866 6.72 -0.28 36.59
C LEU A 866 7.34 -1.64 36.36
N HIS A 867 6.75 -2.42 35.43
CA HIS A 867 7.18 -3.79 35.15
C HIS A 867 7.17 -4.09 33.67
N GLU A 868 8.10 -4.93 33.25
CA GLU A 868 8.17 -5.49 31.89
C GLU A 868 8.28 -7.01 32.02
N PHE A 869 7.27 -7.72 31.50
CA PHE A 869 7.18 -9.16 31.51
C PHE A 869 7.45 -9.73 30.13
N ARG A 870 8.15 -10.85 30.08
CA ARG A 870 8.44 -11.59 28.86
C ARG A 870 7.53 -12.80 28.75
N ARG A 871 6.60 -12.76 27.79
CA ARG A 871 5.67 -13.87 27.51
C ARG A 871 6.38 -15.09 26.91
N GLY A 872 7.31 -14.86 25.97
CA GLY A 872 8.07 -15.89 25.27
C GLY A 872 9.07 -15.31 24.26
N SER A 873 9.87 -16.15 23.60
CA SER A 873 10.75 -15.74 22.49
C SER A 873 9.98 -15.41 21.22
N ASP A 874 8.87 -16.11 21.00
CA ASP A 874 8.13 -16.07 19.74
C ASP A 874 7.08 -14.97 19.77
N ARG A 875 6.92 -14.28 18.64
CA ARG A 875 5.83 -13.33 18.44
C ARG A 875 4.48 -14.04 18.58
N ALA A 876 3.56 -13.40 19.28
CA ALA A 876 2.20 -13.88 19.47
C ALA A 876 1.26 -12.70 19.70
N ARG A 877 0.13 -12.65 18.99
CA ARG A 877 -0.90 -11.65 19.27
C ARG A 877 -1.52 -11.95 20.63
N VAL A 878 -1.36 -11.03 21.59
CA VAL A 878 -2.00 -11.11 22.91
C VAL A 878 -3.48 -10.77 22.76
N TYR A 879 -4.37 -11.64 23.25
CA TYR A 879 -5.82 -11.46 23.15
C TYR A 879 -6.44 -10.82 24.39
N SER A 880 -5.92 -11.12 25.58
CA SER A 880 -6.45 -10.62 26.85
C SER A 880 -5.33 -10.36 27.84
N LEU A 881 -5.49 -9.31 28.65
CA LEU A 881 -4.67 -8.96 29.80
C LEU A 881 -5.60 -8.64 30.97
N ALA A 882 -5.48 -9.35 32.09
CA ALA A 882 -6.34 -9.13 33.25
C ALA A 882 -5.53 -9.14 34.55
N PHE A 883 -5.78 -8.18 35.43
CA PHE A 883 -5.20 -8.16 36.77
C PHE A 883 -6.04 -9.01 37.73
N SER A 884 -5.39 -9.72 38.65
CA SER A 884 -6.09 -10.27 39.82
C SER A 884 -6.72 -9.17 40.68
N PRO A 885 -7.77 -9.46 41.46
CA PRO A 885 -8.38 -8.48 42.37
C PRO A 885 -7.39 -7.81 43.34
N LYS A 886 -6.38 -8.54 43.81
CA LYS A 886 -5.32 -8.04 44.69
C LYS A 886 -4.20 -7.27 43.95
N LYS A 887 -4.24 -7.20 42.61
CA LYS A 887 -3.22 -6.58 41.73
C LYS A 887 -1.81 -7.17 41.86
N ASN A 888 -1.68 -8.36 42.43
CA ASN A 888 -0.41 -9.07 42.60
C ASN A 888 -0.14 -10.08 41.46
N LEU A 889 -1.11 -10.33 40.59
CA LEU A 889 -0.99 -11.19 39.40
C LEU A 889 -1.52 -10.50 38.13
N LEU A 890 -0.91 -10.86 36.99
CA LEU A 890 -1.37 -10.50 35.65
C LEU A 890 -1.53 -11.77 34.80
N GLY A 891 -2.72 -11.99 34.27
CA GLY A 891 -3.04 -13.07 33.33
C GLY A 891 -2.94 -12.58 31.88
N ALA A 892 -2.44 -13.44 30.98
CA ALA A 892 -2.39 -13.15 29.55
C ALA A 892 -2.74 -14.38 28.70
N THR A 893 -3.50 -14.17 27.62
CA THR A 893 -3.80 -15.19 26.59
C THR A 893 -3.27 -14.75 25.23
N SER A 894 -3.02 -15.68 24.31
CA SER A 894 -2.50 -15.34 22.97
C SER A 894 -2.92 -16.31 21.86
N ASP A 895 -2.67 -15.90 20.62
CA ASP A 895 -2.86 -16.68 19.37
C ASP A 895 -2.03 -17.98 19.27
N LYS A 896 -1.19 -18.25 20.26
CA LYS A 896 -0.48 -19.54 20.39
C LYS A 896 -1.27 -20.58 21.17
N GLY A 897 -2.49 -20.24 21.60
CA GLY A 897 -3.28 -21.09 22.49
C GLY A 897 -2.61 -21.26 23.84
N THR A 898 -1.92 -20.23 24.35
CA THR A 898 -1.24 -20.28 25.65
C THR A 898 -1.80 -19.26 26.62
N VAL A 899 -1.93 -19.67 27.88
CA VAL A 899 -2.30 -18.86 29.04
C VAL A 899 -1.05 -18.68 29.89
N HIS A 900 -0.81 -17.46 30.35
CA HIS A 900 0.34 -17.09 31.17
C HIS A 900 -0.14 -16.33 32.41
N VAL A 901 0.41 -16.65 33.57
CA VAL A 901 0.22 -15.87 34.81
C VAL A 901 1.58 -15.34 35.26
N PHE A 902 1.66 -14.03 35.42
CA PHE A 902 2.84 -13.31 35.91
C PHE A 902 2.60 -12.81 37.34
N LYS A 903 3.63 -12.90 38.19
CA LYS A 903 3.61 -12.30 39.53
C LYS A 903 4.06 -10.84 39.42
N ILE A 904 3.29 -9.92 39.99
CA ILE A 904 3.64 -8.50 40.10
C ILE A 904 4.31 -8.31 41.46
N PRO A 905 5.59 -7.91 41.50
CA PRO A 905 6.29 -7.64 42.76
C PRO A 905 5.66 -6.47 43.53
N ASP A 906 5.65 -6.57 44.86
CA ASP A 906 5.25 -5.46 45.71
C ASP A 906 6.23 -4.28 45.55
N ARG A 907 5.72 -3.04 45.60
CA ARG A 907 6.59 -1.85 45.61
C ARG A 907 7.48 -1.91 46.87
N PRO A 908 8.81 -1.71 46.77
CA PRO A 908 9.62 -1.54 47.97
C PRO A 908 9.08 -0.35 48.76
N SER A 909 8.60 -0.60 49.97
CA SER A 909 8.17 0.46 50.89
C SER A 909 9.37 1.35 51.19
N ALA A 910 9.21 2.65 50.99
CA ALA A 910 10.18 3.66 51.40
C ALA A 910 10.21 3.74 52.95
N SER A 911 10.84 2.76 53.60
CA SER A 911 11.07 2.72 55.04
C SER A 911 12.19 1.75 55.40
N SER A 912 13.42 2.11 55.08
CA SER A 912 14.61 1.80 55.88
C SER A 912 15.80 2.61 55.38
N THR A 913 15.97 3.77 55.99
CA THR A 913 17.18 4.58 55.95
C THR A 913 18.35 3.85 56.61
N SER A 914 19.56 4.22 56.17
CA SER A 914 20.87 4.06 56.82
C SER A 914 21.50 2.66 56.94
N ALA A 915 22.53 2.41 56.12
CA ALA A 915 23.88 2.14 56.63
C ALA A 915 24.93 2.27 55.50
N THR A 916 25.77 3.28 55.62
CA THR A 916 27.11 3.40 55.03
C THR A 916 28.04 2.32 55.58
N ALA A 917 28.82 1.63 54.72
CA ALA A 917 30.19 1.21 55.03
C ALA A 917 30.96 0.68 53.79
N SER A 918 32.21 1.12 53.71
CA SER A 918 33.31 0.73 52.82
C SER A 918 33.82 -0.72 53.07
N PRO A 919 34.80 -1.26 52.30
CA PRO A 919 34.98 -2.70 52.07
C PRO A 919 36.03 -3.40 52.96
N ALA A 920 35.97 -4.75 52.92
CA ALA A 920 36.96 -5.80 53.26
C ALA A 920 36.72 -6.58 54.59
N PRO A 921 37.28 -7.81 54.80
CA PRO A 921 37.86 -8.81 53.86
C PRO A 921 37.24 -10.23 54.01
N ALA A 922 37.77 -11.15 53.20
CA ALA A 922 37.34 -12.53 52.97
C ALA A 922 37.35 -13.49 54.18
N SER A 923 36.37 -14.40 54.20
CA SER A 923 36.52 -15.76 54.73
C SER A 923 35.76 -16.76 53.84
N ARG A 924 36.47 -17.79 53.37
CA ARG A 924 35.91 -19.01 52.75
C ARG A 924 35.76 -20.07 53.86
N PRO A 925 34.82 -21.03 53.74
CA PRO A 925 35.22 -22.30 53.14
C PRO A 925 34.19 -22.97 52.22
N ASN A 926 34.76 -23.60 51.19
CA ASN A 926 34.47 -24.90 50.59
C ASN A 926 33.03 -25.28 50.19
N GLY A 927 32.81 -25.26 48.88
CA GLY A 927 31.81 -26.05 48.18
C GLY A 927 31.97 -25.86 46.68
N THR A 928 32.36 -26.92 45.98
CA THR A 928 32.70 -26.96 44.55
C THR A 928 31.55 -26.55 43.63
N ALA A 929 31.65 -25.39 42.99
CA ALA A 929 30.93 -25.03 41.76
C ALA A 929 31.80 -24.05 40.93
N SER A 930 31.85 -24.27 39.62
CA SER A 930 32.77 -23.60 38.68
C SER A 930 32.57 -22.07 38.59
N PRO A 931 33.63 -21.25 38.39
CA PRO A 931 33.54 -19.78 38.39
C PRO A 931 32.95 -19.14 37.12
N ALA A 932 32.50 -19.93 36.15
CA ALA A 932 32.08 -19.42 34.83
C ALA A 932 30.66 -18.81 34.81
N THR A 933 29.82 -19.07 35.83
CA THR A 933 28.40 -18.71 35.80
C THR A 933 28.06 -17.34 36.42
N ASP A 934 28.95 -16.75 37.22
CA ASP A 934 28.67 -15.46 37.88
C ASP A 934 29.13 -14.24 37.06
N PHE A 935 30.09 -14.40 36.14
CA PHE A 935 30.44 -13.34 35.19
C PHE A 935 29.35 -13.14 34.12
N ALA A 936 28.71 -14.23 33.68
CA ALA A 936 27.64 -14.18 32.67
C ALA A 936 26.36 -13.48 33.15
N LYS A 937 26.06 -13.48 34.46
CA LYS A 937 24.90 -12.77 35.04
C LYS A 937 25.05 -11.24 35.01
N ARG A 938 26.27 -10.70 34.90
CA ARG A 938 26.54 -9.26 34.82
C ARG A 938 26.42 -8.68 33.40
N PHE A 939 26.46 -9.53 32.37
CA PHE A 939 26.38 -9.13 30.95
C PHE A 939 25.10 -9.60 30.24
N LEU A 940 24.20 -10.27 30.96
CA LEU A 940 22.85 -10.55 30.46
C LEU A 940 21.97 -9.31 30.64
N PRO A 941 21.23 -8.87 29.61
CA PRO A 941 20.27 -7.79 29.77
C PRO A 941 19.28 -8.08 30.90
N LYS A 942 18.86 -7.04 31.65
CA LYS A 942 18.00 -7.13 32.85
C LYS A 942 16.72 -7.97 32.71
N TYR A 943 16.26 -8.25 31.48
CA TYR A 943 15.07 -9.05 31.15
C TYR A 943 15.28 -10.58 31.11
N PHE A 944 16.44 -11.10 31.54
CA PHE A 944 16.68 -12.55 31.67
C PHE A 944 16.53 -13.10 33.10
N THR A 945 16.04 -12.32 34.05
CA THR A 945 15.77 -12.77 35.43
C THR A 945 14.47 -13.59 35.51
N ALA A 946 14.42 -14.58 36.42
CA ALA A 946 13.24 -15.43 36.63
C ALA A 946 11.97 -14.63 36.98
N GLU A 947 12.14 -13.46 37.61
CA GLU A 947 11.09 -12.53 38.04
C GLU A 947 10.31 -11.89 36.87
N THR A 948 10.89 -11.87 35.67
CA THR A 948 10.27 -11.25 34.47
C THR A 948 9.55 -12.26 33.58
N ARG A 949 9.60 -13.56 33.90
CA ARG A 949 8.99 -14.64 33.11
C ARG A 949 7.62 -15.04 33.66
N SER A 950 6.83 -15.71 32.81
CA SER A 950 5.58 -16.36 33.22
C SER A 950 5.84 -17.30 34.39
N ARG A 951 5.10 -17.13 35.49
CA ARG A 951 5.25 -17.97 36.69
C ARG A 951 4.50 -19.28 36.53
N ALA A 952 3.31 -19.22 35.94
CA ALA A 952 2.53 -20.39 35.56
C ALA A 952 2.06 -20.28 34.10
N GLN A 953 1.90 -21.41 33.41
CA GLN A 953 1.47 -21.46 32.02
C GLN A 953 0.56 -22.66 31.73
N TYR A 954 -0.37 -22.50 30.79
CA TYR A 954 -1.23 -23.59 30.30
C TYR A 954 -1.38 -23.51 28.79
N ARG A 955 -1.56 -24.66 28.13
CA ARG A 955 -1.86 -24.72 26.69
C ARG A 955 -3.32 -25.11 26.49
N LEU A 956 -4.08 -24.20 25.89
CA LEU A 956 -5.47 -24.42 25.52
C LEU A 956 -5.57 -25.46 24.38
N PRO A 957 -6.68 -26.20 24.28
CA PRO A 957 -6.91 -27.14 23.18
C PRO A 957 -6.98 -26.45 21.82
N SER A 958 -7.52 -25.24 21.80
CA SER A 958 -7.69 -24.40 20.62
C SER A 958 -6.88 -23.11 20.72
N ALA A 959 -6.45 -22.59 19.57
CA ALA A 959 -5.83 -21.27 19.45
C ALA A 959 -6.85 -20.15 19.16
N ALA A 960 -8.14 -20.44 19.36
CA ALA A 960 -9.26 -19.49 19.28
C ALA A 960 -9.03 -18.26 20.17
N ARG A 961 -9.72 -17.15 19.85
CA ARG A 961 -9.59 -15.91 20.64
C ARG A 961 -10.11 -16.20 22.04
N SER A 962 -9.30 -15.87 23.04
CA SER A 962 -9.58 -16.25 24.42
C SER A 962 -9.37 -15.09 25.38
N LEU A 963 -10.20 -15.05 26.41
CA LEU A 963 -10.18 -14.05 27.48
C LEU A 963 -9.88 -14.72 28.80
N VAL A 964 -9.06 -14.07 29.64
CA VAL A 964 -8.71 -14.57 30.99
C VAL A 964 -9.23 -13.63 32.06
N THR A 965 -9.71 -14.20 33.17
CA THR A 965 -10.06 -13.48 34.40
C THR A 965 -9.60 -14.26 35.64
N PHE A 966 -9.60 -13.59 36.80
CA PHE A 966 -9.31 -14.19 38.11
C PHE A 966 -10.57 -14.14 38.98
N PRO A 967 -11.18 -15.29 39.31
CA PRO A 967 -12.32 -15.32 40.21
C PRO A 967 -11.95 -14.82 41.61
N ALA A 968 -12.72 -13.88 42.17
CA ALA A 968 -12.46 -13.35 43.51
C ALA A 968 -12.57 -14.40 44.62
N ALA A 969 -13.41 -15.43 44.42
CA ALA A 969 -13.63 -16.50 45.39
C ALA A 969 -12.49 -17.53 45.45
N ASP A 970 -11.60 -17.57 44.45
CA ASP A 970 -10.55 -18.59 44.35
C ASP A 970 -9.24 -17.97 43.82
N PRO A 971 -8.36 -17.51 44.73
CA PRO A 971 -7.21 -16.67 44.38
C PRO A 971 -6.11 -17.41 43.61
N ASP A 972 -6.08 -18.74 43.65
CA ASP A 972 -5.08 -19.58 43.00
C ASP A 972 -5.59 -20.18 41.68
N THR A 973 -6.70 -19.63 41.16
CA THR A 973 -7.26 -20.02 39.87
C THR A 973 -7.38 -18.86 38.91
N CYS A 974 -7.35 -19.18 37.62
CA CYS A 974 -7.79 -18.29 36.56
C CYS A 974 -8.79 -19.02 35.67
N VAL A 975 -9.72 -18.26 35.10
CA VAL A 975 -10.74 -18.79 34.19
C VAL A 975 -10.50 -18.21 32.80
N VAL A 976 -10.57 -19.08 31.80
CA VAL A 976 -10.41 -18.74 30.39
C VAL A 976 -11.66 -19.11 29.63
N VAL A 977 -12.19 -18.16 28.85
CA VAL A 977 -13.32 -18.38 27.93
C VAL A 977 -12.86 -18.06 26.52
N SER A 978 -13.35 -18.80 25.53
CA SER A 978 -12.98 -18.63 24.12
C SER A 978 -14.18 -18.38 23.22
N ASP A 979 -13.94 -17.74 22.08
CA ASP A 979 -14.92 -17.58 21.02
C ASP A 979 -15.23 -18.89 20.27
N SER A 980 -14.50 -19.98 20.52
CA SER A 980 -14.90 -21.33 20.12
C SER A 980 -15.96 -21.96 21.04
N GLY A 981 -16.41 -21.26 22.08
CA GLY A 981 -17.41 -21.77 23.02
C GLY A 981 -16.84 -22.63 24.16
N GLU A 982 -15.53 -22.57 24.42
CA GLU A 982 -14.90 -23.34 25.50
C GLU A 982 -14.69 -22.46 26.74
N TYR A 983 -15.07 -22.99 27.91
CA TYR A 983 -14.75 -22.50 29.25
C TYR A 983 -13.72 -23.44 29.90
N SER A 984 -12.66 -22.90 30.51
CA SER A 984 -11.66 -23.64 31.26
C SER A 984 -11.31 -22.93 32.57
N ARG A 985 -11.41 -23.63 33.70
CA ARG A 985 -10.90 -23.20 35.01
C ARG A 985 -9.57 -23.88 35.29
N LEU A 986 -8.54 -23.08 35.51
CA LEU A 986 -7.16 -23.53 35.68
C LEU A 986 -6.69 -23.18 37.08
N VAL A 987 -6.09 -24.13 37.79
CA VAL A 987 -5.42 -23.92 39.07
C VAL A 987 -3.91 -23.84 38.87
N PHE A 988 -3.25 -22.92 39.57
CA PHE A 988 -1.82 -22.75 39.51
C PHE A 988 -1.21 -22.65 40.91
N ASP A 989 0.02 -23.12 41.05
CA ASP A 989 0.82 -22.99 42.27
C ASP A 989 1.93 -21.96 42.01
N LEU A 990 1.88 -20.83 42.72
CA LEU A 990 2.85 -19.75 42.54
C LEU A 990 4.21 -20.04 43.20
N ASP A 991 4.29 -20.99 44.13
CA ASP A 991 5.52 -21.38 44.83
C ASP A 991 6.30 -22.42 44.01
N ARG A 992 5.61 -23.36 43.38
CA ARG A 992 6.22 -24.28 42.41
C ARG A 992 6.44 -23.59 41.06
N GLY A 993 5.45 -22.82 40.59
CA GLY A 993 5.38 -22.35 39.21
C GLY A 993 5.25 -23.50 38.21
N GLY A 994 5.32 -23.19 36.91
CA GLY A 994 5.29 -24.20 35.84
C GLY A 994 3.92 -24.40 35.21
N GLU A 995 3.56 -25.64 34.89
CA GLU A 995 2.31 -25.95 34.18
C GLU A 995 1.10 -25.87 35.11
N MET A 996 0.01 -25.23 34.66
CA MET A 996 -1.26 -25.16 35.40
C MET A 996 -2.04 -26.47 35.23
N SER A 997 -2.90 -26.79 36.19
CA SER A 997 -3.81 -27.94 36.10
C SER A 997 -5.22 -27.49 35.71
N LEU A 998 -5.86 -28.22 34.79
CA LEU A 998 -7.27 -28.01 34.45
C LEU A 998 -8.16 -28.61 35.54
N VAL A 999 -9.03 -27.79 36.13
CA VAL A 999 -9.97 -28.20 37.19
C VAL A 999 -11.35 -28.51 36.59
N GLU A 1000 -11.82 -27.66 35.68
CA GLU A 1000 -13.18 -27.69 35.15
C GLU A 1000 -13.15 -27.22 33.69
N ARG A 1001 -13.86 -27.92 32.81
CA ARG A 1001 -14.04 -27.55 31.40
C ARG A 1001 -15.50 -27.71 31.01
N HIS A 1002 -16.04 -26.71 30.32
CA HIS A 1002 -17.40 -26.73 29.77
C HIS A 1002 -17.41 -26.25 28.32
N ASP A 1003 -18.35 -26.78 27.54
CA ASP A 1003 -18.67 -26.32 26.19
C ASP A 1003 -20.01 -25.59 26.20
N PHE A 1004 -20.02 -24.35 25.73
CA PHE A 1004 -21.20 -23.49 25.61
C PHE A 1004 -21.47 -23.03 24.16
N SER A 1005 -20.83 -23.70 23.19
CA SER A 1005 -21.03 -23.43 21.75
C SER A 1005 -22.49 -23.69 21.33
N ALA A 1006 -23.08 -24.80 21.79
CA ALA A 1006 -24.46 -25.17 21.50
C ALA A 1006 -25.47 -24.22 22.19
N ALA A 1007 -26.44 -23.73 21.43
CA ALA A 1007 -27.47 -22.87 21.98
C ALA A 1007 -28.50 -23.69 22.78
N ALA A 1008 -28.71 -23.37 24.06
CA ALA A 1008 -29.69 -24.05 24.93
C ALA A 1008 -31.13 -23.96 24.34
N PRO A 1009 -31.95 -25.03 24.40
CA PRO A 1009 -33.30 -25.02 23.82
C PRO A 1009 -34.12 -23.86 24.38
N ALA A 1010 -34.93 -23.23 23.52
CA ALA A 1010 -35.73 -22.07 23.88
C ALA A 1010 -36.62 -22.41 25.09
N ARG A 1011 -36.40 -21.74 26.23
CA ARG A 1011 -37.37 -21.75 27.32
C ARG A 1011 -38.60 -20.98 26.84
N ALA A 1012 -39.75 -21.65 26.90
CA ALA A 1012 -41.06 -21.16 26.46
C ALA A 1012 -41.50 -19.92 27.25
#